data_AF-A0A2I2GQZ8-F1
#
_entry.id   AF-A0A2I2GQZ8-F1
#
_cell.length_a   1.000
_cell.length_b   1.000
_cell.length_c   1.000
_cell.angle_alpha   90.00
_cell.angle_beta   90.00
_cell.angle_gamma   90.00
#
_symmetry.space_group_name_H-M   'P 1'
#
loop_
_entity.id
_entity.type
_entity.pdbx_description
1 polymer ?
#
loop_
_entity_poly.entity_id
_entity_poly.type
_entity_poly.pdbx_seq_one_letter_code
_entity_poly.pdbx_strand_id
1 'polypeptide(L)'
;MSASTLPYMKTNPQVIFFTDFDGTITLEDSNDFLTDNLGYGQQKRRQGNYDVLEGKMSFRDSFREMLDSVKTPYNECIATLQKNMKLDPYFLEFYKWSKENNVPIVVLSSGMVPIIRALFESFLGESPDDHLHIVANDVESRDGKDINSEGGWQIRYHDESHFGHDKSREIKPYAALPDNVRPTLLYAGDGVSDLSAASETDLLFAKKGKDLVTFCERQGQPYTVFESWESILATTKDILAGKVSVRAGVQLAIFAAFVLLLIVTLDNRFRVLPDSIHEHLPSHYAGFVVTDVVVVTCSTINVFSGCKPDSPTWSQVEKDLYLHTGWTSTAFVRFEHKKEEDLLPADKVVIDLKIGRLVPESTPESKNKGEEWEQRQGGIWLKRTAKRHASDSQSVITSVDVLFGADAVDPRLGWEVNGTPLLLDSRTEELETRISVRRGDLPKAKKPVPRINDNGRFKVMQLADLHLSTGLGDCRDPVPAEPVPGQKCEADPRTLEFVERLLDEEQPDMVVMSGDQVNGETSKDAQSALFKAVKLLVDRKIPYAAIFGNHDDEGNLKRAALMTILEDLPYSLSSAGPEEVDGVGNYVVEVLGRGKTAHSALTLYLLDTHSYSPDERQFRGYDWVKPSQIRWFKNTAQGLKSKHHEYTHMHMDVAFIHIPLPEYRESQNYYRGDWSEAPTAPGFNSGLKDALEEEGILFVSAGHDHVNDYCMLNKDTNEKPSLWMCYGGGSGFGGYGGYGGYVRRIRFFDFDMNSGRVMTYKRLEYGQTEAKIDEMMIVDGGIVKGPGEDN
;
A
#
# COMPACT_ATOMS: atom_id res chain seq x y z
N MET A 1 -18.72 42.60 20.61
CA MET A 1 -18.43 43.81 19.81
C MET A 1 -19.62 44.07 18.88
N SER A 2 -19.90 45.31 18.48
CA SER A 2 -20.95 45.57 17.47
C SER A 2 -20.46 45.13 16.09
N ALA A 3 -21.30 44.50 15.26
CA ALA A 3 -20.92 44.07 13.90
C ALA A 3 -20.33 45.22 13.06
N SER A 4 -20.83 46.44 13.26
CA SER A 4 -20.34 47.66 12.60
C SER A 4 -18.88 48.06 12.92
N THR A 5 -18.25 47.43 13.92
CA THR A 5 -16.86 47.70 14.32
C THR A 5 -15.84 46.75 13.71
N LEU A 6 -16.29 45.68 13.04
CA LEU A 6 -15.41 44.71 12.37
C LEU A 6 -15.12 45.14 10.93
N PRO A 7 -13.86 45.06 10.45
CA PRO A 7 -13.47 45.64 9.17
C PRO A 7 -14.22 45.05 7.97
N TYR A 8 -14.42 43.73 7.93
CA TYR A 8 -15.08 43.04 6.82
C TYR A 8 -16.62 43.08 6.88
N MET A 9 -17.21 43.69 7.92
CA MET A 9 -18.66 43.85 8.06
C MET A 9 -19.16 45.24 7.63
N LYS A 10 -18.27 46.13 7.15
CA LYS A 10 -18.61 47.53 6.80
C LYS A 10 -19.77 47.66 5.81
N THR A 11 -19.87 46.76 4.84
CA THR A 11 -20.91 46.72 3.81
C THR A 11 -22.03 45.72 4.12
N ASN A 12 -22.04 45.15 5.32
CA ASN A 12 -22.97 44.11 5.76
C ASN A 12 -23.09 42.94 4.75
N PRO A 13 -21.98 42.25 4.43
CA PRO A 13 -21.99 41.19 3.44
C PRO A 13 -22.79 39.97 3.93
N GLN A 14 -23.33 39.19 2.99
CA GLN A 14 -23.96 37.90 3.32
C GLN A 14 -22.95 36.76 3.43
N VAL A 15 -21.80 36.91 2.77
CA VAL A 15 -20.71 35.93 2.73
C VAL A 15 -19.39 36.68 2.90
N ILE A 16 -18.48 36.14 3.71
CA ILE A 16 -17.06 36.56 3.73
C ILE A 16 -16.23 35.38 3.29
N PHE A 17 -15.33 35.61 2.34
CA PHE A 17 -14.47 34.57 1.79
C PHE A 17 -13.04 34.74 2.31
N PHE A 18 -12.65 33.86 3.23
CA PHE A 18 -11.27 33.74 3.69
C PHE A 18 -10.52 32.75 2.79
N THR A 19 -9.22 32.95 2.64
CA THR A 19 -8.43 32.08 1.77
C THR A 19 -6.97 32.14 2.15
N ASP A 20 -6.26 31.03 2.01
CA ASP A 20 -4.81 31.05 1.91
C ASP A 20 -4.37 31.66 0.56
N PHE A 21 -3.09 32.00 0.44
CA PHE A 21 -2.50 32.55 -0.77
C PHE A 21 -1.66 31.53 -1.53
N ASP A 22 -0.67 30.94 -0.86
CA ASP A 22 0.41 30.17 -1.47
C ASP A 22 -0.08 28.74 -1.74
N GLY A 23 -0.07 28.28 -3.01
CA GLY A 23 -0.63 26.96 -3.36
C GLY A 23 -2.16 26.89 -3.40
N THR A 24 -2.84 27.97 -2.97
CA THR A 24 -4.30 28.14 -3.00
C THR A 24 -4.73 29.14 -4.08
N ILE A 25 -4.30 30.41 -3.97
CA ILE A 25 -4.53 31.46 -4.99
C ILE A 25 -3.46 31.38 -6.08
N THR A 26 -2.20 31.20 -5.68
CA THR A 26 -1.10 30.89 -6.61
C THR A 26 -1.02 29.38 -6.84
N LEU A 27 -0.51 28.98 -8.00
CA LEU A 27 -0.33 27.55 -8.32
C LEU A 27 0.83 26.91 -7.55
N GLU A 28 1.78 27.73 -7.10
CA GLU A 28 3.00 27.33 -6.40
C GLU A 28 3.16 28.19 -5.14
N ASP A 29 3.83 27.66 -4.11
CA ASP A 29 4.14 28.38 -2.88
C ASP A 29 5.38 29.28 -3.09
N SER A 30 5.21 30.57 -2.83
CA SER A 30 6.26 31.57 -3.06
C SER A 30 7.45 31.43 -2.11
N ASN A 31 7.25 31.00 -0.86
CA ASN A 31 8.32 30.81 0.12
C ASN A 31 9.10 29.53 -0.17
N ASP A 32 8.39 28.46 -0.57
CA ASP A 32 9.00 27.24 -1.10
C ASP A 32 9.86 27.56 -2.32
N PHE A 33 9.33 28.35 -3.27
CA PHE A 33 10.07 28.73 -4.47
C PHE A 33 11.35 29.50 -4.14
N LEU A 34 11.27 30.51 -3.27
CA LEU A 34 12.46 31.27 -2.84
C LEU A 34 13.49 30.36 -2.19
N THR A 35 13.05 29.45 -1.32
CA THR A 35 13.94 28.55 -0.60
C THR A 35 14.59 27.52 -1.52
N ASP A 36 13.82 26.95 -2.43
CA ASP A 36 14.25 25.89 -3.34
C ASP A 36 15.26 26.43 -4.35
N ASN A 37 15.10 27.69 -4.78
CA ASN A 37 15.92 28.29 -5.84
C ASN A 37 16.99 29.27 -5.34
N LEU A 38 16.76 29.98 -4.23
CA LEU A 38 17.65 31.02 -3.69
C LEU A 38 18.15 30.72 -2.27
N GLY A 39 17.57 29.73 -1.60
CA GLY A 39 17.94 29.29 -0.27
C GLY A 39 18.76 28.01 -0.27
N TYR A 40 18.55 27.18 0.75
CA TYR A 40 19.29 25.93 0.93
C TYR A 40 18.83 24.74 0.05
N GLY A 41 17.85 24.95 -0.84
CA GLY A 41 17.33 23.94 -1.77
C GLY A 41 16.22 23.01 -1.22
N GLN A 42 15.53 22.37 -2.17
CA GLN A 42 14.33 21.56 -1.94
C GLN A 42 14.50 20.39 -0.97
N GLN A 43 15.65 19.70 -1.02
CA GLN A 43 15.87 18.53 -0.18
C GLN A 43 15.84 18.90 1.31
N LYS A 44 16.53 19.98 1.70
CA LYS A 44 16.58 20.43 3.09
C LYS A 44 15.25 21.04 3.53
N ARG A 45 14.55 21.75 2.64
CA ARG A 45 13.20 22.24 2.89
C ARG A 45 12.22 21.11 3.21
N ARG A 46 12.19 20.06 2.38
CA ARG A 46 11.31 18.89 2.60
C ARG A 46 11.63 18.18 3.91
N GLN A 47 12.90 18.08 4.29
CA GLN A 47 13.29 17.52 5.59
C GLN A 47 12.70 18.32 6.76
N GLY A 48 12.75 19.66 6.71
CA GLY A 48 12.12 20.52 7.72
C GLY A 48 10.61 20.28 7.85
N ASN A 49 9.91 20.10 6.72
CA ASN A 49 8.49 19.75 6.73
C ASN A 49 8.22 18.41 7.43
N TYR A 50 9.05 17.38 7.18
CA TYR A 50 8.93 16.10 7.89
C TYR A 50 9.17 16.25 9.40
N ASP A 51 10.15 17.05 9.81
CA ASP A 51 10.45 17.27 11.23
C ASP A 51 9.30 18.00 11.94
N VAL A 52 8.57 18.89 11.25
CA VAL A 52 7.34 19.51 11.78
C VAL A 52 6.22 18.48 11.91
N LEU A 53 6.01 17.62 10.90
CA LEU A 53 4.98 16.57 10.94
C LEU A 53 5.23 15.53 12.03
N GLU A 54 6.50 15.22 12.32
CA GLU A 54 6.90 14.30 13.39
C GLU A 54 6.99 14.96 14.78
N GLY A 55 6.66 16.25 14.89
CA GLY A 55 6.66 16.99 16.15
C GLY A 55 8.06 17.28 16.72
N LYS A 56 9.11 17.17 15.90
CA LYS A 56 10.50 17.46 16.29
C LYS A 56 10.81 18.96 16.33
N MET A 57 10.09 19.76 15.55
CA MET A 57 10.26 21.21 15.46
C MET A 57 8.91 21.91 15.26
N SER A 58 8.77 23.16 15.70
CA SER A 58 7.57 23.95 15.41
C SER A 58 7.56 24.45 13.96
N PHE A 59 6.38 24.67 13.38
CA PHE A 59 6.26 25.28 12.05
C PHE A 59 6.95 26.64 12.00
N ARG A 60 6.73 27.49 13.01
CA ARG A 60 7.39 28.80 13.12
C ARG A 60 8.91 28.69 13.00
N ASP A 61 9.53 27.77 13.74
CA ASP A 61 10.99 27.64 13.74
C ASP A 61 11.53 27.09 12.41
N SER A 62 10.89 26.05 11.87
CA SER A 62 11.24 25.51 10.55
C SER A 62 11.08 26.56 9.43
N PHE A 63 10.03 27.37 9.50
CA PHE A 63 9.76 28.44 8.54
C PHE A 63 10.76 29.60 8.66
N ARG A 64 11.25 29.89 9.89
CA ARG A 64 12.35 30.84 10.09
C ARG A 64 13.63 30.33 9.43
N GLU A 65 14.02 29.08 9.66
CA GLU A 65 15.23 28.49 9.05
C GLU A 65 15.17 28.51 7.53
N MET A 66 13.99 28.23 6.98
CA MET A 66 13.69 28.28 5.56
C MET A 66 13.98 29.67 4.98
N LEU A 67 13.33 30.71 5.50
CA LEU A 67 13.49 32.08 5.01
C LEU A 67 14.88 32.66 5.32
N ASP A 68 15.46 32.30 6.46
CA ASP A 68 16.82 32.71 6.84
C ASP A 68 17.90 32.13 5.92
N SER A 69 17.61 31.03 5.23
CA SER A 69 18.51 30.46 4.22
C SER A 69 18.64 31.34 2.97
N VAL A 70 17.63 32.15 2.66
CA VAL A 70 17.63 33.05 1.50
C VAL A 70 18.43 34.31 1.84
N LYS A 71 19.58 34.49 1.19
CA LYS A 71 20.45 35.67 1.38
C LYS A 71 20.23 36.77 0.34
N THR A 72 19.47 36.49 -0.71
CA THR A 72 19.14 37.46 -1.75
C THR A 72 18.45 38.71 -1.17
N PRO A 73 18.81 39.93 -1.62
CA PRO A 73 18.10 41.17 -1.29
C PRO A 73 16.58 41.06 -1.46
N TYR A 74 15.81 41.65 -0.55
CA TYR A 74 14.36 41.44 -0.51
C TYR A 74 13.61 41.94 -1.76
N ASN A 75 14.02 43.08 -2.32
CA ASN A 75 13.51 43.58 -3.61
C ASN A 75 13.78 42.62 -4.78
N GLU A 76 14.91 41.93 -4.79
CA GLU A 76 15.24 40.93 -5.81
C GLU A 76 14.43 39.65 -5.63
N CYS A 77 14.12 39.26 -4.38
CA CYS A 77 13.17 38.18 -4.10
C CYS A 77 11.78 38.50 -4.69
N ILE A 78 11.27 39.72 -4.47
CA ILE A 78 9.99 40.18 -5.03
C ILE A 78 10.02 40.11 -6.57
N ALA A 79 11.06 40.68 -7.20
CA ALA A 79 11.18 40.68 -8.65
C ALA A 79 11.26 39.25 -9.23
N THR A 80 11.93 38.34 -8.53
CA THR A 80 12.03 36.93 -8.89
C THR A 80 10.66 36.25 -8.84
N LEU A 81 9.90 36.47 -7.78
CA LEU A 81 8.56 35.89 -7.64
C LEU A 81 7.58 36.46 -8.67
N GLN A 82 7.58 37.77 -8.94
CA GLN A 82 6.75 38.38 -9.97
C GLN A 82 6.99 37.78 -11.37
N LYS A 83 8.21 37.31 -11.65
CA LYS A 83 8.55 36.68 -12.92
C LYS A 83 8.09 35.23 -13.04
N ASN A 84 8.02 34.49 -11.93
CA ASN A 84 7.86 33.03 -11.95
C ASN A 84 6.51 32.54 -11.40
N MET A 85 5.89 33.29 -10.49
CA MET A 85 4.62 32.91 -9.86
C MET A 85 3.44 33.09 -10.81
N LYS A 86 2.51 32.15 -10.75
CA LYS A 86 1.28 32.14 -11.54
C LYS A 86 0.07 32.10 -10.64
N LEU A 87 -0.92 32.91 -10.99
CA LEU A 87 -2.25 32.90 -10.40
C LEU A 87 -3.05 31.70 -10.93
N ASP A 88 -3.93 31.12 -10.10
CA ASP A 88 -4.96 30.20 -10.60
C ASP A 88 -5.77 30.89 -11.72
N PRO A 89 -5.96 30.24 -12.88
CA PRO A 89 -6.60 30.87 -14.04
C PRO A 89 -8.00 31.46 -13.77
N TYR A 90 -8.70 30.96 -12.76
CA TYR A 90 -10.07 31.35 -12.45
C TYR A 90 -10.19 32.31 -11.26
N PHE A 91 -9.09 32.59 -10.54
CA PHE A 91 -9.15 33.51 -9.40
C PHE A 91 -9.54 34.93 -9.81
N LEU A 92 -9.07 35.41 -10.97
CA LEU A 92 -9.41 36.76 -11.44
C LEU A 92 -10.91 36.91 -11.72
N GLU A 93 -11.55 35.85 -12.22
CA GLU A 93 -13.01 35.83 -12.40
C GLU A 93 -13.72 35.86 -11.05
N PHE A 94 -13.25 35.05 -10.09
CA PHE A 94 -13.77 35.06 -8.73
C PHE A 94 -13.64 36.43 -8.06
N TYR A 95 -12.47 37.06 -8.14
CA TYR A 95 -12.22 38.40 -7.59
C TYR A 95 -13.22 39.43 -8.12
N LYS A 96 -13.38 39.51 -9.45
CA LYS A 96 -14.33 40.45 -10.08
C LYS A 96 -15.77 40.18 -9.65
N TRP A 97 -16.19 38.91 -9.70
CA TRP A 97 -17.54 38.52 -9.29
C TRP A 97 -17.80 38.83 -7.81
N SER A 98 -16.85 38.54 -6.92
CA SER A 98 -16.97 38.78 -5.48
C SER A 98 -17.18 40.26 -5.16
N LYS A 99 -16.50 41.14 -5.90
CA LYS A 99 -16.61 42.61 -5.79
C LYS A 99 -17.99 43.11 -6.20
N GLU A 100 -18.51 42.61 -7.32
CA GLU A 100 -19.85 42.95 -7.81
C GLU A 100 -20.97 42.46 -6.87
N ASN A 101 -20.71 41.43 -6.07
CA ASN A 101 -21.70 40.74 -5.25
C ASN A 101 -21.53 40.96 -3.73
N ASN A 102 -20.69 41.93 -3.33
CA ASN A 102 -20.45 42.28 -1.92
C ASN A 102 -19.97 41.07 -1.08
N VAL A 103 -18.99 40.33 -1.60
CA VAL A 103 -18.33 39.20 -0.92
C VAL A 103 -16.86 39.55 -0.67
N PRO A 104 -16.51 40.14 0.50
CA PRO A 104 -15.13 40.53 0.81
C PRO A 104 -14.18 39.32 0.79
N ILE A 105 -12.97 39.54 0.27
CA ILE A 105 -11.92 38.52 0.24
C ILE A 105 -10.88 38.86 1.31
N VAL A 106 -10.55 37.88 2.14
CA VAL A 106 -9.56 38.02 3.21
C VAL A 106 -8.49 36.94 3.05
N VAL A 107 -7.32 37.35 2.59
CA VAL A 107 -6.16 36.49 2.40
C VAL A 107 -5.43 36.34 3.73
N LEU A 108 -5.38 35.12 4.26
CA LEU A 108 -4.68 34.73 5.49
C LEU A 108 -3.48 33.85 5.11
N SER A 109 -2.27 34.41 5.05
CA SER A 109 -1.08 33.69 4.56
C SER A 109 0.06 33.69 5.58
N SER A 110 0.82 32.60 5.63
CA SER A 110 2.07 32.52 6.40
C SER A 110 3.23 33.26 5.71
N GLY A 111 3.06 33.71 4.46
CA GLY A 111 4.02 34.55 3.74
C GLY A 111 4.10 35.98 4.28
N MET A 112 4.66 36.89 3.48
CA MET A 112 4.93 38.28 3.89
C MET A 112 4.11 39.30 3.08
N VAL A 113 3.49 40.26 3.77
CA VAL A 113 2.60 41.28 3.17
C VAL A 113 3.21 41.97 1.94
N PRO A 114 4.47 42.44 1.93
CA PRO A 114 5.02 43.11 0.75
C PRO A 114 5.11 42.22 -0.50
N ILE A 115 5.43 40.93 -0.34
CA ILE A 115 5.49 39.97 -1.46
C ILE A 115 4.09 39.75 -2.01
N ILE A 116 3.13 39.45 -1.14
CA ILE A 116 1.75 39.15 -1.53
C ILE A 116 1.13 40.37 -2.25
N ARG A 117 1.35 41.58 -1.74
CA ARG A 117 0.92 42.83 -2.39
C ARG A 117 1.54 43.01 -3.77
N ALA A 118 2.85 42.83 -3.89
CA ALA A 118 3.56 42.99 -5.16
C ALA A 118 3.14 41.95 -6.21
N LEU A 119 2.81 40.73 -5.78
CA LEU A 119 2.26 39.69 -6.66
C LEU A 119 0.84 40.03 -7.11
N PHE A 120 -0.04 40.45 -6.19
CA PHE A 120 -1.37 40.89 -6.59
C PHE A 120 -1.35 42.11 -7.51
N GLU A 121 -0.49 43.10 -7.26
CA GLU A 121 -0.31 44.24 -8.16
C GLU A 121 0.10 43.80 -9.57
N SER A 122 1.01 42.82 -9.65
CA SER A 122 1.41 42.24 -10.94
C SER A 122 0.28 41.47 -11.64
N PHE A 123 -0.57 40.78 -10.88
CA PHE A 123 -1.65 39.95 -11.44
C PHE A 123 -2.92 40.74 -11.78
N LEU A 124 -3.28 41.73 -10.95
CA LEU A 124 -4.46 42.57 -11.13
C LEU A 124 -4.19 43.79 -12.01
N GLY A 125 -2.92 44.21 -12.13
CA GLY A 125 -2.51 45.42 -12.85
C GLY A 125 -2.71 46.73 -12.06
N GLU A 126 -3.27 46.64 -10.86
CA GLU A 126 -3.50 47.74 -9.92
C GLU A 126 -3.32 47.24 -8.47
N SER A 127 -3.09 48.16 -7.53
CA SER A 127 -3.02 47.81 -6.10
C SER A 127 -4.37 47.28 -5.60
N PRO A 128 -4.38 46.19 -4.80
CA PRO A 128 -5.61 45.69 -4.18
C PRO A 128 -6.34 46.80 -3.42
N ASP A 129 -7.62 46.94 -3.71
CA ASP A 129 -8.50 47.88 -3.02
C ASP A 129 -9.05 47.31 -1.70
N ASP A 130 -9.89 48.08 -1.02
CA ASP A 130 -10.50 47.69 0.26
C ASP A 130 -11.44 46.48 0.18
N HIS A 131 -11.60 45.85 -0.99
CA HIS A 131 -12.36 44.60 -1.15
C HIS A 131 -11.52 43.34 -0.88
N LEU A 132 -10.19 43.42 -1.08
CA LEU A 132 -9.25 42.33 -0.83
C LEU A 132 -8.28 42.73 0.28
N HIS A 133 -8.43 42.08 1.43
CA HIS A 133 -7.60 42.29 2.60
C HIS A 133 -6.49 41.24 2.68
N ILE A 134 -5.28 41.66 3.04
CA ILE A 134 -4.14 40.76 3.24
C ILE A 134 -3.74 40.83 4.70
N VAL A 135 -3.82 39.69 5.39
CA VAL A 135 -3.35 39.49 6.77
C VAL A 135 -2.28 38.40 6.71
N ALA A 136 -1.05 38.77 7.01
CA ALA A 136 0.09 37.88 6.90
C ALA A 136 1.23 38.35 7.83
N ASN A 137 2.35 37.62 7.80
CA ASN A 137 3.58 38.09 8.42
C ASN A 137 4.13 39.32 7.66
N ASP A 138 5.13 39.97 8.22
CA ASP A 138 5.81 41.10 7.58
C ASP A 138 7.32 40.85 7.50
N VAL A 139 8.05 41.78 6.91
CA VAL A 139 9.51 41.77 6.82
C VAL A 139 10.10 42.83 7.75
N GLU A 140 11.27 42.55 8.30
CA GLU A 140 12.06 43.52 9.06
C GLU A 140 13.55 43.41 8.80
N SER A 141 14.29 44.42 9.27
CA SER A 141 15.75 44.47 9.18
C SER A 141 16.39 43.36 10.01
N ARG A 142 17.29 42.59 9.40
CA ARG A 142 18.18 41.66 10.11
C ARG A 142 19.41 42.41 10.60
N ASP A 143 19.67 42.39 11.90
CA ASP A 143 20.85 42.99 12.54
C ASP A 143 21.07 44.49 12.22
N GLY A 144 20.00 45.24 11.95
CA GLY A 144 20.06 46.66 11.60
C GLY A 144 20.51 46.96 10.16
N LYS A 145 20.60 45.95 9.29
CA LYS A 145 20.89 46.11 7.86
C LYS A 145 19.69 46.62 7.06
N ASP A 146 19.94 47.24 5.91
CA ASP A 146 18.87 47.53 4.94
C ASP A 146 18.28 46.22 4.39
N ILE A 147 16.95 46.10 4.30
CA ILE A 147 16.29 44.86 3.86
C ILE A 147 16.61 44.49 2.40
N ASN A 148 17.05 45.45 1.59
CA ASN A 148 17.47 45.26 0.21
C ASN A 148 19.00 45.12 0.08
N SER A 149 19.69 44.84 1.19
CA SER A 149 21.07 44.38 1.18
C SER A 149 21.14 42.86 1.35
N GLU A 150 22.24 42.25 0.88
CA GLU A 150 22.45 40.80 0.99
C GLU A 150 22.37 40.33 2.45
N GLY A 151 21.46 39.40 2.70
CA GLY A 151 21.14 38.84 4.01
C GLY A 151 20.54 39.86 4.99
N GLY A 152 20.04 41.00 4.51
CA GLY A 152 19.61 42.14 5.32
C GLY A 152 18.18 42.09 5.85
N TRP A 153 17.38 41.09 5.49
CA TRP A 153 15.99 40.96 5.90
C TRP A 153 15.73 39.67 6.68
N GLN A 154 14.73 39.68 7.56
CA GLN A 154 14.19 38.51 8.25
C GLN A 154 12.66 38.64 8.38
N ILE A 155 11.99 37.52 8.65
CA ILE A 155 10.55 37.52 8.87
C ILE A 155 10.18 38.14 10.22
N ARG A 156 9.21 39.05 10.21
CA ARG A 156 8.50 39.54 11.39
C ARG A 156 7.16 38.83 11.50
N TYR A 157 7.05 37.90 12.44
CA TYR A 157 5.82 37.15 12.65
C TYR A 157 4.64 38.04 13.04
N HIS A 158 3.45 37.66 12.59
CA HIS A 158 2.20 38.33 12.87
C HIS A 158 1.79 38.15 14.33
N ASP A 159 2.08 36.97 14.89
CA ASP A 159 1.85 36.68 16.30
C ASP A 159 2.88 35.72 16.92
N GLU A 160 2.73 35.49 18.23
CA GLU A 160 3.62 34.64 19.03
C GLU A 160 3.21 33.16 19.07
N SER A 161 2.24 32.73 18.26
CA SER A 161 1.84 31.31 18.21
C SER A 161 2.95 30.43 17.65
N HIS A 162 2.82 29.11 17.82
CA HIS A 162 3.71 28.12 17.19
C HIS A 162 3.61 28.08 15.66
N PHE A 163 2.63 28.77 15.07
CA PHE A 163 2.49 28.97 13.63
C PHE A 163 3.15 30.27 13.16
N GLY A 164 3.38 31.24 14.05
CA GLY A 164 3.83 32.59 13.71
C GLY A 164 2.74 33.48 13.08
N HIS A 165 1.69 32.87 12.52
CA HIS A 165 0.44 33.49 12.13
C HIS A 165 -0.70 32.48 12.34
N ASP A 166 -1.42 32.57 13.46
CA ASP A 166 -2.60 31.74 13.72
C ASP A 166 -3.84 32.36 13.05
N LYS A 167 -4.14 31.85 11.86
CA LYS A 167 -5.22 32.32 10.97
C LYS A 167 -6.60 32.30 11.66
N SER A 168 -6.81 31.42 12.64
CA SER A 168 -8.07 31.34 13.41
C SER A 168 -8.41 32.66 14.12
N ARG A 169 -7.39 33.42 14.53
CA ARG A 169 -7.56 34.64 15.33
C ARG A 169 -8.24 35.76 14.55
N GLU A 170 -8.04 35.81 13.24
CA GLU A 170 -8.69 36.79 12.37
C GLU A 170 -10.15 36.42 12.09
N ILE A 171 -10.48 35.14 12.08
CA ILE A 171 -11.83 34.64 11.75
C ILE A 171 -12.77 34.67 12.97
N LYS A 172 -12.25 34.32 14.16
CA LYS A 172 -13.02 34.22 15.43
C LYS A 172 -13.97 35.40 15.71
N PRO A 173 -13.59 36.67 15.53
CA PRO A 173 -14.49 37.80 15.76
C PRO A 173 -15.75 37.78 14.88
N TYR A 174 -15.65 37.23 13.66
CA TYR A 174 -16.77 37.09 12.72
C TYR A 174 -17.60 35.85 13.04
N ALA A 175 -16.94 34.73 13.37
CA ALA A 175 -17.61 33.50 13.77
C ALA A 175 -18.49 33.69 15.02
N ALA A 176 -18.06 34.56 15.93
CA ALA A 176 -18.76 34.89 17.18
C ALA A 176 -19.92 35.90 17.03
N LEU A 177 -20.22 36.38 15.82
CA LEU A 177 -21.36 37.28 15.59
C LEU A 177 -22.70 36.52 15.78
N PRO A 178 -23.77 37.20 16.26
CA PRO A 178 -25.09 36.59 16.37
C PRO A 178 -25.65 36.15 15.01
N ASP A 179 -26.33 34.99 14.97
CA ASP A 179 -26.91 34.36 13.76
C ASP A 179 -27.69 35.31 12.84
N ASN A 180 -28.39 36.30 13.40
CA ASN A 180 -29.23 37.23 12.62
C ASN A 180 -28.43 38.31 11.87
N VAL A 181 -27.14 38.46 12.16
CA VAL A 181 -26.25 39.46 11.54
C VAL A 181 -24.92 38.87 11.06
N ARG A 182 -24.70 37.57 11.29
CA ARG A 182 -23.46 36.88 10.95
C ARG A 182 -23.48 36.42 9.48
N PRO A 183 -22.45 36.75 8.68
CA PRO A 183 -22.33 36.24 7.32
C PRO A 183 -21.99 34.74 7.31
N THR A 184 -22.17 34.09 6.16
CA THR A 184 -21.59 32.76 5.93
C THR A 184 -20.09 32.91 5.74
N LEU A 185 -19.29 32.16 6.50
CA LEU A 185 -17.83 32.22 6.48
C LEU A 185 -17.30 31.05 5.65
N LEU A 186 -16.60 31.34 4.57
CA LEU A 186 -15.99 30.32 3.70
C LEU A 186 -14.47 30.41 3.83
N TYR A 187 -13.78 29.28 3.74
CA TYR A 187 -12.31 29.24 3.71
C TYR A 187 -11.81 28.36 2.57
N ALA A 188 -10.77 28.78 1.83
CA ALA A 188 -10.04 27.93 0.91
C ALA A 188 -8.57 27.79 1.32
N GLY A 189 -8.04 26.56 1.33
CA GLY A 189 -6.66 26.28 1.68
C GLY A 189 -6.12 25.00 1.06
N ASP A 190 -4.82 24.78 1.18
CA ASP A 190 -4.11 23.61 0.66
C ASP A 190 -3.23 22.90 1.71
N GLY A 191 -2.81 23.60 2.77
CA GLY A 191 -1.80 23.12 3.71
C GLY A 191 -2.29 22.90 5.14
N VAL A 192 -1.47 22.21 5.95
CA VAL A 192 -1.76 21.90 7.37
C VAL A 192 -1.91 23.18 8.22
N SER A 193 -1.27 24.30 7.83
CA SER A 193 -1.42 25.59 8.50
C SER A 193 -2.83 26.18 8.45
N ASP A 194 -3.67 25.69 7.53
CA ASP A 194 -5.01 26.22 7.28
C ASP A 194 -6.06 25.65 8.22
N LEU A 195 -5.71 24.61 8.96
CA LEU A 195 -6.64 23.93 9.86
C LEU A 195 -7.20 24.85 10.93
N SER A 196 -6.36 25.71 11.52
CA SER A 196 -6.85 26.61 12.57
C SER A 196 -7.88 27.60 12.02
N ALA A 197 -7.75 27.99 10.76
CA ALA A 197 -8.78 28.77 10.07
C ALA A 197 -10.03 27.94 9.76
N ALA A 198 -9.84 26.68 9.32
CA ALA A 198 -10.94 25.78 8.95
C ALA A 198 -11.95 25.57 10.09
N SER A 199 -11.49 25.43 11.33
CA SER A 199 -12.37 25.21 12.50
C SER A 199 -13.28 26.39 12.83
N GLU A 200 -13.02 27.57 12.27
CA GLU A 200 -13.76 28.81 12.54
C GLU A 200 -14.68 29.22 11.38
N THR A 201 -14.83 28.38 10.35
CA THR A 201 -15.64 28.66 9.15
C THR A 201 -16.82 27.71 8.97
N ASP A 202 -17.81 28.10 8.17
CA ASP A 202 -19.00 27.30 7.87
C ASP A 202 -18.72 26.21 6.82
N LEU A 203 -17.83 26.50 5.87
CA LEU A 203 -17.45 25.58 4.80
C LEU A 203 -15.98 25.76 4.45
N LEU A 204 -15.25 24.64 4.49
CA LEU A 204 -13.86 24.53 4.07
C LEU A 204 -13.77 24.01 2.64
N PHE A 205 -13.06 24.71 1.77
CA PHE A 205 -12.58 24.22 0.48
C PHE A 205 -11.12 23.76 0.63
N ALA A 206 -10.86 22.46 0.50
CA ALA A 206 -9.52 21.90 0.55
C ALA A 206 -9.02 21.55 -0.85
N LYS A 207 -7.81 21.98 -1.20
CA LYS A 207 -7.23 21.77 -2.54
C LYS A 207 -6.97 20.28 -2.78
N LYS A 208 -7.43 19.77 -3.93
CA LYS A 208 -7.27 18.35 -4.31
C LYS A 208 -5.79 17.95 -4.34
N GLY A 209 -5.48 16.80 -3.73
CA GLY A 209 -4.14 16.22 -3.76
C GLY A 209 -3.12 16.96 -2.87
N LYS A 210 -3.59 17.72 -1.88
CA LYS A 210 -2.75 18.48 -0.94
C LYS A 210 -2.99 18.04 0.50
N ASP A 211 -2.07 18.42 1.40
CA ASP A 211 -1.99 17.92 2.77
C ASP A 211 -3.27 18.18 3.59
N LEU A 212 -3.97 19.29 3.33
CA LEU A 212 -5.21 19.64 4.03
C LEU A 212 -6.31 18.59 3.85
N VAL A 213 -6.43 17.98 2.66
CA VAL A 213 -7.42 16.91 2.38
C VAL A 213 -7.12 15.69 3.25
N THR A 214 -5.88 15.21 3.21
CA THR A 214 -5.40 14.06 4.00
C THR A 214 -5.63 14.30 5.49
N PHE A 215 -5.37 15.53 5.95
CA PHE A 215 -5.56 15.90 7.34
C PHE A 215 -7.05 15.90 7.73
N CYS A 216 -7.92 16.50 6.91
CA CYS A 216 -9.36 16.54 7.16
C CYS A 216 -9.97 15.13 7.23
N GLU A 217 -9.55 14.22 6.36
CA GLU A 217 -9.96 12.81 6.37
C GLU A 217 -9.56 12.12 7.66
N ARG A 218 -8.30 12.26 8.09
CA ARG A 218 -7.79 11.65 9.34
C ARG A 218 -8.50 12.15 10.59
N GLN A 219 -8.93 13.41 10.62
CA GLN A 219 -9.54 14.02 11.80
C GLN A 219 -11.08 14.09 11.73
N GLY A 220 -11.69 13.65 10.63
CA GLY A 220 -13.14 13.73 10.43
C GLY A 220 -13.69 15.16 10.33
N GLN A 221 -12.87 16.12 9.89
CA GLN A 221 -13.28 17.51 9.70
C GLN A 221 -14.05 17.63 8.37
N PRO A 222 -15.27 18.21 8.33
CA PRO A 222 -16.01 18.40 7.07
C PRO A 222 -15.33 19.39 6.13
N TYR A 223 -15.29 19.06 4.84
CA TYR A 223 -14.71 19.90 3.77
C TYR A 223 -15.29 19.56 2.40
N THR A 224 -15.02 20.42 1.43
CA THR A 224 -15.28 20.22 0.00
C THR A 224 -13.95 20.25 -0.74
N VAL A 225 -13.72 19.29 -1.62
CA VAL A 225 -12.53 19.28 -2.47
C VAL A 225 -12.69 20.27 -3.62
N PHE A 226 -11.65 21.06 -3.91
CA PHE A 226 -11.60 21.89 -5.11
C PHE A 226 -10.31 21.65 -5.92
N GLU A 227 -10.43 21.68 -7.25
CA GLU A 227 -9.27 21.61 -8.16
C GLU A 227 -8.82 23.00 -8.62
N SER A 228 -9.77 23.90 -8.86
CA SER A 228 -9.53 25.28 -9.31
C SER A 228 -10.56 26.24 -8.71
N TRP A 229 -10.32 27.54 -8.85
CA TRP A 229 -11.23 28.59 -8.37
C TRP A 229 -12.58 28.63 -9.12
N GLU A 230 -12.72 27.90 -10.23
CA GLU A 230 -13.99 27.74 -10.94
C GLU A 230 -15.06 27.08 -10.05
N SER A 231 -14.69 25.99 -9.38
CA SER A 231 -15.59 25.24 -8.49
C SER A 231 -15.92 26.03 -7.21
N ILE A 232 -14.96 26.79 -6.68
CA ILE A 232 -15.17 27.72 -5.58
C ILE A 232 -16.18 28.81 -5.99
N LEU A 233 -15.99 29.41 -7.16
CA LEU A 233 -16.89 30.43 -7.69
C LEU A 233 -18.32 29.90 -7.87
N ALA A 234 -18.48 28.72 -8.47
CA ALA A 234 -19.79 28.10 -8.66
C ALA A 234 -20.50 27.85 -7.30
N THR A 235 -19.78 27.26 -6.35
CA THR A 235 -20.34 26.94 -5.02
C THR A 235 -20.68 28.21 -4.24
N THR A 236 -19.83 29.23 -4.28
CA THR A 236 -20.06 30.50 -3.59
C THR A 236 -21.27 31.24 -4.18
N LYS A 237 -21.46 31.19 -5.51
CA LYS A 237 -22.67 31.71 -6.19
C LYS A 237 -23.94 31.01 -5.69
N ASP A 238 -23.90 29.69 -5.54
CA ASP A 238 -25.06 28.92 -5.10
C ASP A 238 -25.40 29.13 -3.61
N ILE A 239 -24.39 29.31 -2.76
CA ILE A 239 -24.56 29.71 -1.35
C ILE A 239 -25.18 31.09 -1.26
N LEU A 240 -24.64 32.07 -2.00
CA LEU A 240 -25.16 33.44 -2.01
C LEU A 240 -26.61 33.51 -2.54
N ALA A 241 -26.94 32.67 -3.53
CA ALA A 241 -28.30 32.56 -4.06
C ALA A 241 -29.27 31.78 -3.16
N GLY A 242 -28.80 31.22 -2.04
CA GLY A 242 -29.60 30.41 -1.10
C GLY A 242 -30.02 29.04 -1.65
N LYS A 243 -29.43 28.57 -2.75
CA LYS A 243 -29.71 27.25 -3.35
C LYS A 243 -29.08 26.11 -2.56
N VAL A 244 -27.95 26.39 -1.91
CA VAL A 244 -27.23 25.46 -1.05
C VAL A 244 -27.18 26.05 0.35
N SER A 245 -27.81 25.38 1.31
CA SER A 245 -27.71 25.75 2.72
C SER A 245 -26.60 24.95 3.39
N VAL A 246 -25.53 25.64 3.81
CA VAL A 246 -24.40 25.01 4.54
C VAL A 246 -24.91 24.33 5.83
N ARG A 247 -25.92 24.91 6.50
CA ARG A 247 -26.59 24.30 7.67
C ARG A 247 -27.33 23.00 7.34
N ALA A 248 -27.97 22.89 6.18
CA ALA A 248 -28.64 21.65 5.76
C ALA A 248 -27.62 20.56 5.41
N GLY A 249 -26.48 20.93 4.81
CA GLY A 249 -25.35 20.02 4.56
C GLY A 249 -24.75 19.46 5.85
N VAL A 250 -24.54 20.32 6.87
CA VAL A 250 -24.08 19.91 8.20
C VAL A 250 -25.11 19.02 8.92
N GLN A 251 -26.41 19.31 8.80
CA GLN A 251 -27.46 18.44 9.36
C GLN A 251 -27.52 17.07 8.67
N LEU A 252 -27.31 17.02 7.35
CA LEU A 252 -27.20 15.77 6.61
C LEU A 252 -25.94 15.00 6.98
N ALA A 253 -24.81 15.69 7.21
CA ALA A 253 -23.56 15.12 7.69
C ALA A 253 -23.66 14.61 9.13
N ILE A 254 -24.38 15.31 10.03
CA ILE A 254 -24.69 14.85 11.38
C ILE A 254 -25.62 13.63 11.33
N PHE A 255 -26.62 13.63 10.47
CA PHE A 255 -27.49 12.48 10.26
C PHE A 255 -26.72 11.30 9.67
N ALA A 256 -25.87 11.54 8.68
CA ALA A 256 -24.98 10.55 8.10
C ALA A 256 -23.96 10.05 9.12
N ALA A 257 -23.40 10.91 9.97
CA ALA A 257 -22.49 10.54 11.06
C ALA A 257 -23.22 9.80 12.18
N PHE A 258 -24.50 10.10 12.44
CA PHE A 258 -25.32 9.33 13.38
C PHE A 258 -25.66 7.96 12.80
N VAL A 259 -25.97 7.87 11.50
CA VAL A 259 -26.15 6.61 10.77
C VAL A 259 -24.83 5.84 10.71
N LEU A 260 -23.70 6.51 10.48
CA LEU A 260 -22.37 5.91 10.47
C LEU A 260 -21.97 5.46 11.86
N LEU A 261 -22.25 6.23 12.91
CA LEU A 261 -22.05 5.85 14.29
C LEU A 261 -22.96 4.67 14.64
N LEU A 262 -24.22 4.67 14.20
CA LEU A 262 -25.13 3.53 14.39
C LEU A 262 -24.60 2.30 13.65
N ILE A 263 -24.14 2.45 12.41
CA ILE A 263 -23.52 1.39 11.61
C ILE A 263 -22.25 0.92 12.30
N VAL A 264 -21.35 1.79 12.74
CA VAL A 264 -20.13 1.46 13.50
C VAL A 264 -20.46 0.82 14.84
N THR A 265 -21.52 1.24 15.53
CA THR A 265 -21.94 0.65 16.81
C THR A 265 -22.55 -0.73 16.58
N LEU A 266 -23.35 -0.87 15.53
CA LEU A 266 -23.91 -2.13 15.07
C LEU A 266 -22.81 -3.03 14.52
N ASP A 267 -21.80 -2.51 13.86
CA ASP A 267 -20.69 -3.23 13.23
C ASP A 267 -19.67 -3.68 14.27
N ASN A 268 -19.37 -2.82 15.25
CA ASN A 268 -18.58 -3.16 16.41
C ASN A 268 -19.25 -4.27 17.25
N ARG A 269 -20.57 -4.43 17.13
CA ARG A 269 -21.37 -5.45 17.83
C ARG A 269 -21.79 -6.66 16.98
N PHE A 270 -21.92 -6.51 15.66
CA PHE A 270 -22.55 -7.47 14.74
C PHE A 270 -21.85 -7.62 13.39
N ARG A 271 -20.71 -6.95 13.12
CA ARG A 271 -19.98 -6.93 11.83
C ARG A 271 -20.92 -6.77 10.62
N VAL A 272 -21.47 -5.58 10.45
CA VAL A 272 -22.41 -5.23 9.36
C VAL A 272 -21.71 -4.53 8.18
N LEU A 273 -20.47 -4.06 8.37
CA LEU A 273 -19.64 -3.50 7.31
C LEU A 273 -18.81 -4.60 6.62
N PRO A 274 -18.46 -4.42 5.33
CA PRO A 274 -17.57 -5.35 4.61
C PRO A 274 -16.18 -5.44 5.26
N ASP A 275 -15.57 -6.62 5.20
CA ASP A 275 -14.26 -6.90 5.84
C ASP A 275 -13.12 -5.98 5.36
N SER A 276 -13.25 -5.36 4.18
CA SER A 276 -12.26 -4.42 3.61
C SER A 276 -12.02 -3.16 4.47
N ILE A 277 -12.92 -2.81 5.39
CA ILE A 277 -12.79 -1.64 6.29
C ILE A 277 -12.08 -2.01 7.60
N HIS A 278 -12.05 -3.30 7.96
CA HIS A 278 -11.53 -3.79 9.25
C HIS A 278 -10.03 -4.11 9.24
N GLU A 279 -9.39 -4.16 8.08
CA GLU A 279 -8.05 -4.75 7.91
C GLU A 279 -6.87 -3.77 7.99
N HIS A 280 -7.10 -2.50 8.36
CA HIS A 280 -6.04 -1.47 8.39
C HIS A 280 -5.46 -1.15 9.78
N LEU A 281 -5.34 -2.16 10.65
CA LEU A 281 -4.63 -2.01 11.93
C LEU A 281 -3.29 -2.75 11.88
N PRO A 282 -2.14 -2.05 12.00
CA PRO A 282 -0.87 -2.73 12.15
C PRO A 282 -0.87 -3.56 13.43
N SER A 283 -0.65 -4.87 13.31
CA SER A 283 -0.56 -5.83 14.41
C SER A 283 0.78 -5.74 15.18
N HIS A 284 1.39 -4.56 15.20
CA HIS A 284 2.78 -4.39 15.62
C HIS A 284 2.90 -3.52 16.87
N TYR A 285 3.17 -4.21 17.98
CA TYR A 285 3.44 -3.62 19.29
C TYR A 285 4.94 -3.69 19.58
N ALA A 286 5.73 -2.75 19.05
CA ALA A 286 7.16 -2.68 19.37
C ALA A 286 7.36 -2.36 20.88
N GLY A 287 8.21 -3.12 21.57
CA GLY A 287 8.48 -2.95 23.01
C GLY A 287 7.42 -3.54 23.95
N PHE A 288 6.56 -4.44 23.44
CA PHE A 288 5.57 -5.17 24.24
C PHE A 288 5.97 -6.63 24.44
N VAL A 289 5.65 -7.15 25.62
CA VAL A 289 5.81 -8.56 25.99
C VAL A 289 4.45 -9.15 26.37
N VAL A 290 4.26 -10.44 26.07
CA VAL A 290 3.04 -11.16 26.40
C VAL A 290 3.10 -11.62 27.86
N THR A 291 2.04 -11.33 28.64
CA THR A 291 1.94 -11.66 30.07
C THR A 291 0.98 -12.82 30.36
N ASP A 292 -0.01 -13.03 29.48
CA ASP A 292 -0.93 -14.17 29.56
C ASP A 292 -1.51 -14.51 28.18
N VAL A 293 -2.01 -15.74 28.04
CA VAL A 293 -2.66 -16.24 26.82
C VAL A 293 -3.83 -17.12 27.24
N VAL A 294 -5.01 -16.89 26.68
CA VAL A 294 -6.23 -17.64 26.97
C VAL A 294 -7.01 -17.94 25.69
N VAL A 295 -7.85 -18.96 25.75
CA VAL A 295 -8.90 -19.20 24.74
C VAL A 295 -10.22 -18.73 25.33
N VAL A 296 -11.00 -17.99 24.54
CA VAL A 296 -12.35 -17.57 24.90
C VAL A 296 -13.33 -18.19 23.92
N THR A 297 -14.35 -18.87 24.42
CA THR A 297 -15.46 -19.41 23.63
C THR A 297 -16.70 -18.57 23.84
N CYS A 298 -17.36 -18.17 22.75
CA CYS A 298 -18.55 -17.34 22.76
C CYS A 298 -19.73 -18.08 22.14
N SER A 299 -20.95 -17.81 22.62
CA SER A 299 -22.16 -18.34 22.01
C SER A 299 -22.58 -17.44 20.85
N THR A 300 -22.80 -18.00 19.67
CA THR A 300 -23.31 -17.26 18.50
C THR A 300 -24.79 -16.90 18.63
N ILE A 301 -25.51 -17.50 19.60
CA ILE A 301 -26.95 -17.30 19.82
C ILE A 301 -27.22 -16.20 20.84
N ASN A 302 -26.27 -15.91 21.74
CA ASN A 302 -26.43 -14.90 22.78
C ASN A 302 -25.80 -13.55 22.38
N VAL A 303 -26.62 -12.64 21.86
CA VAL A 303 -26.23 -11.26 21.46
C VAL A 303 -25.79 -10.33 22.61
N PHE A 304 -25.74 -10.83 23.85
CA PHE A 304 -25.20 -10.12 25.02
C PHE A 304 -23.84 -10.66 25.50
N SER A 305 -23.32 -11.77 24.95
CA SER A 305 -21.94 -12.19 25.25
C SER A 305 -20.97 -11.37 24.39
N GLY A 306 -20.33 -10.36 24.99
CA GLY A 306 -19.25 -9.61 24.36
C GLY A 306 -18.08 -10.54 24.04
N CYS A 307 -17.83 -10.75 22.74
CA CYS A 307 -16.75 -11.61 22.27
C CYS A 307 -15.47 -10.82 21.94
N LYS A 308 -15.41 -9.55 22.31
CA LYS A 308 -14.21 -8.70 22.25
C LYS A 308 -13.62 -8.50 23.65
N PRO A 309 -12.31 -8.26 23.78
CA PRO A 309 -11.71 -7.91 25.06
C PRO A 309 -12.21 -6.55 25.56
N ASP A 310 -12.52 -6.47 26.87
CA ASP A 310 -12.98 -5.23 27.53
C ASP A 310 -11.81 -4.35 28.02
N SER A 311 -10.58 -4.90 28.01
CA SER A 311 -9.36 -4.23 28.50
C SER A 311 -8.43 -3.86 27.34
N PRO A 312 -7.82 -2.66 27.34
CA PRO A 312 -6.84 -2.27 26.31
C PRO A 312 -5.54 -3.08 26.38
N THR A 313 -5.27 -3.80 27.47
CA THR A 313 -4.10 -4.69 27.61
C THR A 313 -4.29 -6.05 26.96
N TRP A 314 -5.52 -6.38 26.54
CA TRP A 314 -5.85 -7.66 25.95
C TRP A 314 -6.13 -7.50 24.46
N SER A 315 -5.36 -8.23 23.66
CA SER A 315 -5.57 -8.34 22.21
C SER A 315 -6.22 -9.69 21.89
N GLN A 316 -6.98 -9.72 20.80
CA GLN A 316 -7.61 -10.92 20.25
C GLN A 316 -7.01 -11.22 18.88
N VAL A 317 -6.67 -12.48 18.64
CA VAL A 317 -6.36 -12.95 17.29
C VAL A 317 -7.68 -13.06 16.54
N GLU A 318 -7.88 -12.28 15.48
CA GLU A 318 -9.12 -12.21 14.70
C GLU A 318 -9.29 -13.41 13.74
N LYS A 319 -9.08 -14.61 14.27
CA LYS A 319 -9.27 -15.89 13.59
C LYS A 319 -10.15 -16.80 14.45
N ASP A 320 -11.33 -17.13 13.94
CA ASP A 320 -12.20 -18.11 14.60
C ASP A 320 -11.52 -19.48 14.58
N LEU A 321 -11.27 -20.05 15.76
CA LEU A 321 -10.57 -21.34 15.91
C LEU A 321 -11.32 -22.51 15.26
N TYR A 322 -12.60 -22.32 14.90
CA TYR A 322 -13.41 -23.28 14.15
C TYR A 322 -13.55 -22.95 12.66
N LEU A 323 -12.85 -21.94 12.12
CA LEU A 323 -12.97 -21.48 10.73
C LEU A 323 -14.44 -21.30 10.28
N HIS A 324 -15.28 -20.71 11.14
CA HIS A 324 -16.69 -20.46 10.90
C HIS A 324 -17.56 -21.71 10.65
N THR A 325 -17.06 -22.90 10.98
CA THR A 325 -17.85 -24.15 10.88
C THR A 325 -18.78 -24.37 12.08
N GLY A 326 -18.60 -23.61 13.16
CA GLY A 326 -19.40 -23.72 14.38
C GLY A 326 -20.76 -23.01 14.26
N TRP A 327 -21.87 -23.76 14.36
CA TRP A 327 -23.23 -23.17 14.25
C TRP A 327 -23.70 -22.46 15.53
N THR A 328 -23.20 -22.85 16.70
CA THR A 328 -23.66 -22.34 18.00
C THR A 328 -22.57 -21.65 18.84
N SER A 329 -21.31 -21.70 18.38
CA SER A 329 -20.16 -21.19 19.12
C SER A 329 -19.02 -20.77 18.21
N THR A 330 -18.35 -19.67 18.57
CA THR A 330 -17.04 -19.27 18.05
C THR A 330 -16.00 -19.37 19.16
N ALA A 331 -14.72 -19.49 18.80
CA ALA A 331 -13.64 -19.42 19.78
C ALA A 331 -12.47 -18.60 19.23
N PHE A 332 -11.76 -17.90 20.12
CA PHE A 332 -10.63 -17.04 19.75
C PHE A 332 -9.50 -17.19 20.76
N VAL A 333 -8.26 -17.04 20.28
CA VAL A 333 -7.09 -16.84 21.15
C VAL A 333 -7.03 -15.37 21.53
N ARG A 334 -6.86 -15.10 22.83
CA ARG A 334 -6.57 -13.77 23.37
C ARG A 334 -5.25 -13.81 24.10
N PHE A 335 -4.50 -12.73 24.02
CA PHE A 335 -3.27 -12.57 24.76
C PHE A 335 -3.21 -11.20 25.42
N GLU A 336 -2.72 -11.18 26.65
CA GLU A 336 -2.41 -9.95 27.36
C GLU A 336 -1.00 -9.53 27.00
N HIS A 337 -0.81 -8.25 26.72
CA HIS A 337 0.49 -7.67 26.43
C HIS A 337 0.65 -6.35 27.18
N LYS A 338 1.86 -6.11 27.65
CA LYS A 338 2.25 -4.86 28.32
C LYS A 338 3.55 -4.36 27.72
N LYS A 339 3.74 -3.04 27.74
CA LYS A 339 5.05 -2.48 27.43
C LYS A 339 6.04 -2.92 28.50
N GLU A 340 7.28 -3.15 28.10
CA GLU A 340 8.35 -3.53 29.03
C GLU A 340 8.57 -2.47 30.13
N GLU A 341 8.43 -1.19 29.78
CA GLU A 341 8.54 -0.06 30.72
C GLU A 341 7.40 0.00 31.76
N ASP A 342 6.26 -0.62 31.46
CA ASP A 342 5.07 -0.62 32.33
C ASP A 342 5.00 -1.87 33.24
N LEU A 343 5.99 -2.78 33.15
CA LEU A 343 6.01 -4.01 33.95
C LEU A 343 6.24 -3.70 35.44
N LEU A 344 5.31 -4.16 36.28
CA LEU A 344 5.46 -4.09 37.73
C LEU A 344 6.36 -5.23 38.24
N PRO A 345 7.04 -5.10 39.40
CA PRO A 345 7.93 -6.14 39.93
C PRO A 345 7.27 -7.51 40.18
N ALA A 346 5.94 -7.55 40.26
CA ALA A 346 5.16 -8.78 40.44
C ALA A 346 4.60 -9.34 39.12
N ASP A 347 4.68 -8.58 38.02
CA ASP A 347 4.22 -9.03 36.73
C ASP A 347 5.10 -10.19 36.24
N LYS A 348 4.44 -11.18 35.62
CA LYS A 348 5.13 -12.30 34.99
C LYS A 348 4.99 -12.20 33.49
N VAL A 349 6.09 -12.39 32.78
CA VAL A 349 6.12 -12.45 31.31
C VAL A 349 6.14 -13.91 30.85
N VAL A 350 5.51 -14.20 29.72
CA VAL A 350 5.49 -15.54 29.11
C VAL A 350 6.81 -15.78 28.39
N ILE A 351 7.57 -16.77 28.86
CA ILE A 351 8.86 -17.19 28.28
C ILE A 351 8.76 -18.48 27.48
N ASP A 352 7.67 -19.23 27.61
CA ASP A 352 7.40 -20.38 26.76
C ASP A 352 5.90 -20.71 26.74
N LEU A 353 5.46 -21.29 25.61
CA LEU A 353 4.10 -21.74 25.37
C LEU A 353 4.16 -23.09 24.67
N LYS A 354 3.53 -24.10 25.28
CA LYS A 354 3.41 -25.45 24.71
C LYS A 354 1.95 -25.89 24.70
N ILE A 355 1.59 -26.77 23.77
CA ILE A 355 0.26 -27.39 23.73
C ILE A 355 0.43 -28.88 24.03
N GLY A 356 -0.38 -29.41 24.94
CA GLY A 356 -0.34 -30.83 25.29
C GLY A 356 -1.30 -31.22 26.41
N ARG A 357 -1.61 -32.51 26.49
CA ARG A 357 -2.46 -33.08 27.56
C ARG A 357 -1.74 -33.21 28.90
N LEU A 358 -0.41 -33.30 28.86
CA LEU A 358 0.46 -33.48 30.02
C LEU A 358 1.31 -32.22 30.23
N VAL A 359 1.75 -32.02 31.47
CA VAL A 359 2.69 -30.95 31.81
C VAL A 359 3.99 -31.15 31.01
N PRO A 360 4.50 -30.12 30.30
CA PRO A 360 5.74 -30.24 29.55
C PRO A 360 6.94 -30.55 30.48
N GLU A 361 7.87 -31.38 30.01
CA GLU A 361 9.07 -31.74 30.78
C GLU A 361 9.94 -30.51 31.08
N SER A 362 10.40 -30.39 32.33
CA SER A 362 11.34 -29.35 32.75
C SER A 362 12.76 -29.91 32.67
N THR A 363 13.61 -29.30 31.84
CA THR A 363 15.05 -29.64 31.79
C THR A 363 15.72 -29.35 33.15
N PRO A 364 16.80 -30.05 33.54
CA PRO A 364 17.43 -29.89 34.86
C PRO A 364 17.89 -28.46 35.19
N GLU A 365 18.30 -27.69 34.18
CA GLU A 365 18.67 -26.26 34.30
C GLU A 365 17.46 -25.34 34.54
N SER A 366 16.25 -25.82 34.27
CA SER A 366 14.99 -25.07 34.40
C SER A 366 14.30 -25.22 35.77
N LYS A 367 14.91 -25.95 36.72
CA LYS A 367 14.47 -26.04 38.12
C LYS A 367 14.83 -24.80 38.94
N ASN A 368 14.58 -23.61 38.37
CA ASN A 368 14.65 -22.36 39.13
C ASN A 368 13.36 -22.19 39.94
N LYS A 369 13.48 -21.84 41.22
CA LYS A 369 12.32 -21.53 42.09
C LYS A 369 11.51 -20.39 41.48
N GLY A 370 10.31 -20.68 40.96
CA GLY A 370 9.33 -19.69 40.50
C GLY A 370 8.86 -19.78 39.05
N GLU A 371 9.39 -20.72 38.24
CA GLU A 371 9.07 -20.89 36.81
C GLU A 371 8.32 -22.20 36.55
N GLU A 372 7.10 -22.30 37.07
CA GLU A 372 6.21 -23.47 36.89
C GLU A 372 5.34 -23.32 35.63
N TRP A 373 4.94 -24.45 35.05
CA TRP A 373 3.99 -24.50 33.95
C TRP A 373 2.57 -24.30 34.47
N GLU A 374 1.86 -23.34 33.88
CA GLU A 374 0.48 -23.03 34.22
C GLU A 374 -0.46 -23.45 33.09
N GLN A 375 -1.50 -24.21 33.42
CA GLN A 375 -2.48 -24.67 32.43
C GLN A 375 -3.49 -23.57 32.07
N ARG A 376 -3.95 -23.59 30.82
CA ARG A 376 -5.06 -22.82 30.26
C ARG A 376 -5.96 -23.75 29.42
N GLN A 377 -7.11 -23.25 28.97
CA GLN A 377 -8.02 -24.00 28.10
C GLN A 377 -7.34 -24.38 26.76
N GLY A 378 -7.79 -25.46 26.11
CA GLY A 378 -7.25 -25.88 24.82
C GLY A 378 -5.91 -26.62 24.91
N GLY A 379 -5.53 -27.10 26.10
CA GLY A 379 -4.24 -27.77 26.32
C GLY A 379 -3.03 -26.84 26.33
N ILE A 380 -3.25 -25.52 26.42
CA ILE A 380 -2.18 -24.52 26.48
C ILE A 380 -1.50 -24.58 27.85
N TRP A 381 -0.17 -24.63 27.83
CA TRP A 381 0.71 -24.51 29.00
C TRP A 381 1.58 -23.28 28.82
N LEU A 382 1.54 -22.38 29.81
CA LEU A 382 2.37 -21.17 29.83
C LEU A 382 3.46 -21.31 30.88
N LYS A 383 4.69 -21.02 30.49
CA LYS A 383 5.80 -20.83 31.42
C LYS A 383 6.04 -19.35 31.58
N ARG A 384 5.93 -18.86 32.82
CA ARG A 384 6.04 -17.41 33.11
C ARG A 384 7.09 -17.13 34.15
N THR A 385 7.74 -15.97 34.07
CA THR A 385 8.79 -15.57 35.02
C THR A 385 8.63 -14.10 35.43
N ALA A 386 8.94 -13.80 36.70
CA ALA A 386 9.01 -12.43 37.24
C ALA A 386 10.47 -11.97 37.38
N LYS A 387 11.43 -12.68 36.78
CA LYS A 387 12.84 -12.29 36.83
C LYS A 387 13.03 -10.92 36.17
N ARG A 388 13.80 -10.07 36.85
CA ARG A 388 14.23 -8.76 36.33
C ARG A 388 15.03 -9.00 35.04
N HIS A 389 14.75 -8.23 33.97
CA HIS A 389 15.34 -8.40 32.62
C HIS A 389 14.88 -9.65 31.84
N ALA A 390 13.81 -10.33 32.26
CA ALA A 390 13.26 -11.45 31.48
C ALA A 390 12.66 -11.01 30.12
N SER A 391 12.21 -9.76 30.04
CA SER A 391 11.80 -9.09 28.79
C SER A 391 12.96 -9.01 27.78
N ASP A 392 14.17 -8.77 28.26
CA ASP A 392 15.37 -8.57 27.43
C ASP A 392 15.90 -9.89 26.82
N SER A 393 15.25 -11.02 27.13
CA SER A 393 15.64 -12.35 26.65
C SER A 393 15.02 -12.64 25.28
N GLN A 394 15.82 -13.17 24.36
CA GLN A 394 15.35 -13.71 23.08
C GLN A 394 14.35 -14.87 23.21
N SER A 395 14.13 -15.39 24.42
CA SER A 395 13.13 -16.42 24.69
C SER A 395 11.73 -15.88 24.98
N VAL A 396 11.57 -14.59 25.33
CA VAL A 396 10.26 -14.04 25.72
C VAL A 396 9.29 -14.04 24.55
N ILE A 397 8.03 -14.36 24.80
CA ILE A 397 6.99 -14.28 23.78
C ILE A 397 6.50 -12.84 23.68
N THR A 398 6.56 -12.26 22.48
CA THR A 398 6.17 -10.87 22.21
C THR A 398 4.90 -10.74 21.38
N SER A 399 4.43 -11.84 20.77
CA SER A 399 3.16 -11.87 20.04
C SER A 399 2.65 -13.30 19.87
N VAL A 400 1.35 -13.44 19.59
CA VAL A 400 0.66 -14.72 19.38
C VAL A 400 -0.27 -14.57 18.18
N ASP A 401 -0.32 -15.59 17.33
CA ASP A 401 -1.19 -15.70 16.16
C ASP A 401 -1.68 -17.15 16.02
N VAL A 402 -2.59 -17.39 15.09
CA VAL A 402 -3.18 -18.71 14.80
C VAL A 402 -3.03 -19.05 13.32
N LEU A 403 -2.59 -20.28 13.06
CA LEU A 403 -2.52 -20.87 11.73
C LEU A 403 -3.24 -22.22 11.75
N PHE A 404 -3.56 -22.76 10.58
CA PHE A 404 -4.38 -23.96 10.44
C PHE A 404 -3.72 -24.97 9.49
N GLY A 405 -4.02 -26.25 9.68
CA GLY A 405 -3.45 -27.34 8.87
C GLY A 405 -2.27 -28.05 9.53
N ALA A 406 -2.11 -29.33 9.22
CA ALA A 406 -1.00 -30.15 9.73
C ALA A 406 0.36 -29.69 9.18
N ASP A 407 0.35 -29.03 8.02
CA ASP A 407 1.48 -28.48 7.28
C ASP A 407 1.62 -26.95 7.47
N ALA A 408 0.99 -26.38 8.51
CA ALA A 408 1.10 -24.98 8.84
C ALA A 408 2.56 -24.58 9.15
N VAL A 409 3.02 -23.51 8.51
CA VAL A 409 4.35 -22.92 8.70
C VAL A 409 4.25 -21.42 8.84
N ASP A 410 5.24 -20.80 9.47
CA ASP A 410 5.31 -19.34 9.63
C ASP A 410 6.61 -18.79 9.03
N PRO A 411 6.55 -18.05 7.90
CA PRO A 411 7.72 -17.44 7.27
C PRO A 411 8.14 -16.10 7.90
N ARG A 412 7.36 -15.55 8.83
CA ARG A 412 7.69 -14.28 9.47
C ARG A 412 8.90 -14.44 10.39
N LEU A 413 9.79 -13.44 10.42
CA LEU A 413 11.00 -13.51 11.26
C LEU A 413 10.67 -13.63 12.75
N GLY A 414 11.29 -14.60 13.41
CA GLY A 414 11.15 -14.83 14.85
C GLY A 414 9.83 -15.50 15.27
N TRP A 415 9.02 -15.94 14.30
CA TRP A 415 7.80 -16.71 14.56
C TRP A 415 8.06 -18.21 14.49
N GLU A 416 7.37 -18.97 15.35
CA GLU A 416 7.37 -20.42 15.37
C GLU A 416 5.96 -20.98 15.56
N VAL A 417 5.61 -21.99 14.77
CA VAL A 417 4.34 -22.71 14.89
C VAL A 417 4.49 -23.83 15.93
N ASN A 418 3.52 -23.95 16.83
CA ASN A 418 3.49 -25.06 17.77
C ASN A 418 3.18 -26.39 17.06
N GLY A 419 3.96 -27.43 17.38
CA GLY A 419 3.83 -28.74 16.73
C GLY A 419 2.56 -29.52 17.08
N THR A 420 1.85 -29.16 18.16
CA THR A 420 0.59 -29.82 18.57
C THR A 420 -0.60 -28.86 18.35
N PRO A 421 -1.70 -29.31 17.72
CA PRO A 421 -2.90 -28.47 17.55
C PRO A 421 -3.61 -28.22 18.89
N LEU A 422 -4.44 -27.19 18.94
CA LEU A 422 -5.25 -26.84 20.10
C LEU A 422 -6.23 -27.96 20.45
N LEU A 423 -6.22 -28.34 21.74
CA LEU A 423 -7.03 -29.42 22.30
C LEU A 423 -8.31 -28.87 22.94
N LEU A 424 -9.08 -28.10 22.17
CA LEU A 424 -10.30 -27.45 22.63
C LEU A 424 -11.51 -28.40 22.51
N ASP A 425 -11.68 -28.99 21.33
CA ASP A 425 -12.64 -30.05 21.01
C ASP A 425 -12.18 -30.82 19.76
N SER A 426 -13.00 -31.78 19.30
CA SER A 426 -12.65 -32.57 18.11
C SER A 426 -12.52 -31.75 16.83
N ARG A 427 -13.17 -30.58 16.73
CA ARG A 427 -13.12 -29.72 15.54
C ARG A 427 -11.78 -29.02 15.42
N THR A 428 -11.24 -28.50 16.52
CA THR A 428 -9.90 -27.87 16.50
C THR A 428 -8.80 -28.88 16.25
N GLU A 429 -8.98 -30.14 16.67
CA GLU A 429 -8.09 -31.25 16.34
C GLU A 429 -8.19 -31.61 14.84
N GLU A 430 -9.40 -31.72 14.28
CA GLU A 430 -9.61 -32.01 12.84
C GLU A 430 -9.11 -30.89 11.91
N LEU A 431 -9.29 -29.63 12.28
CA LEU A 431 -8.79 -28.47 11.53
C LEU A 431 -7.29 -28.22 11.74
N GLU A 432 -6.66 -28.95 12.66
CA GLU A 432 -5.27 -28.76 13.05
C GLU A 432 -4.97 -27.30 13.41
N THR A 433 -5.84 -26.69 14.23
CA THR A 433 -5.72 -25.28 14.65
C THR A 433 -4.49 -25.10 15.55
N ARG A 434 -3.48 -24.37 15.08
CA ARG A 434 -2.16 -24.25 15.72
C ARG A 434 -1.89 -22.82 16.19
N ILE A 435 -1.25 -22.70 17.35
CA ILE A 435 -0.73 -21.41 17.82
C ILE A 435 0.63 -21.16 17.19
N SER A 436 0.82 -19.98 16.61
CA SER A 436 2.12 -19.42 16.24
C SER A 436 2.53 -18.35 17.25
N VAL A 437 3.80 -18.31 17.66
CA VAL A 437 4.30 -17.34 18.63
C VAL A 437 5.53 -16.63 18.10
N ARG A 438 5.66 -15.33 18.39
CA ARG A 438 6.87 -14.57 18.12
C ARG A 438 7.74 -14.47 19.37
N ARG A 439 9.05 -14.65 19.23
CA ARG A 439 10.01 -14.51 20.33
C ARG A 439 11.00 -13.37 20.14
N GLY A 440 11.33 -12.74 21.25
CA GLY A 440 12.37 -11.71 21.35
C GLY A 440 12.08 -10.46 20.52
N ASP A 441 13.15 -9.67 20.33
CA ASP A 441 13.14 -8.45 19.53
C ASP A 441 13.06 -8.76 18.03
N LEU A 442 12.26 -7.97 17.32
CA LEU A 442 12.17 -8.04 15.86
C LEU A 442 13.51 -7.67 15.21
N PRO A 443 14.14 -8.60 14.46
CA PRO A 443 15.25 -8.24 13.59
C PRO A 443 14.73 -7.29 12.50
N LYS A 444 15.42 -6.16 12.27
CA LYS A 444 15.10 -5.30 11.11
C LYS A 444 15.42 -6.05 9.82
N ALA A 445 14.40 -6.54 9.13
CA ALA A 445 14.55 -7.10 7.80
C ALA A 445 14.92 -5.98 6.82
N LYS A 446 16.04 -6.15 6.11
CA LYS A 446 16.36 -5.28 4.96
C LYS A 446 15.70 -5.89 3.73
N LYS A 447 14.91 -5.11 3.00
CA LYS A 447 14.41 -5.53 1.69
C LYS A 447 15.60 -5.88 0.78
N PRO A 448 15.58 -7.05 0.11
CA PRO A 448 16.66 -7.41 -0.80
C PRO A 448 16.70 -6.43 -1.98
N VAL A 449 17.88 -6.26 -2.56
CA VAL A 449 18.07 -5.52 -3.80
C VAL A 449 18.63 -6.50 -4.83
N PRO A 450 17.79 -7.01 -5.74
CA PRO A 450 18.23 -7.96 -6.76
C PRO A 450 19.37 -7.39 -7.59
N ARG A 451 20.33 -8.26 -7.95
CA ARG A 451 21.49 -7.87 -8.73
C ARG A 451 21.87 -8.98 -9.69
N ILE A 452 22.28 -8.57 -10.89
CA ILE A 452 22.92 -9.46 -11.85
C ILE A 452 24.20 -10.04 -11.24
N ASN A 453 24.36 -11.37 -11.33
CA ASN A 453 25.49 -12.10 -10.77
C ASN A 453 26.84 -11.67 -11.38
N ASP A 454 27.95 -12.10 -10.79
CA ASP A 454 29.29 -11.75 -11.32
C ASP A 454 29.58 -12.38 -12.70
N ASN A 455 29.02 -13.56 -12.98
CA ASN A 455 28.98 -14.16 -14.33
C ASN A 455 28.00 -13.44 -15.29
N GLY A 456 27.28 -12.46 -14.73
CA GLY A 456 25.96 -11.94 -15.02
C GLY A 456 25.06 -12.66 -15.96
N ARG A 457 24.74 -13.82 -15.43
CA ARG A 457 23.44 -14.41 -15.58
C ARG A 457 22.50 -13.91 -14.49
N PHE A 458 21.21 -14.00 -14.75
CA PHE A 458 20.16 -13.84 -13.75
C PHE A 458 19.05 -14.82 -14.10
N LYS A 459 18.60 -15.65 -13.15
CA LYS A 459 17.61 -16.70 -13.37
C LYS A 459 16.34 -16.40 -12.59
N VAL A 460 15.22 -16.34 -13.30
CA VAL A 460 13.88 -16.19 -12.74
C VAL A 460 13.14 -17.52 -12.86
N MET A 461 12.59 -18.00 -11.75
CA MET A 461 11.65 -19.11 -11.70
C MET A 461 10.23 -18.56 -11.58
N GLN A 462 9.30 -19.01 -12.42
CA GLN A 462 7.90 -18.60 -12.37
C GLN A 462 7.06 -19.68 -11.68
N LEU A 463 6.55 -19.37 -10.49
CA LEU A 463 5.57 -20.21 -9.80
C LEU A 463 4.16 -19.75 -10.19
N ALA A 464 3.54 -20.48 -11.11
CA ALA A 464 2.17 -20.23 -11.55
C ALA A 464 1.22 -21.31 -11.02
N ASP A 465 0.07 -20.88 -10.48
CA ASP A 465 -1.06 -21.75 -10.17
C ASP A 465 -0.69 -22.88 -9.18
N LEU A 466 -0.19 -22.53 -7.98
CA LEU A 466 0.12 -23.52 -6.94
C LEU A 466 -1.15 -24.10 -6.29
N HIS A 467 -2.23 -23.31 -6.20
CA HIS A 467 -3.52 -23.75 -5.63
C HIS A 467 -3.37 -24.44 -4.27
N LEU A 468 -2.63 -23.82 -3.35
CA LEU A 468 -2.42 -24.36 -2.01
C LEU A 468 -3.69 -24.20 -1.17
N SER A 469 -3.95 -25.16 -0.29
CA SER A 469 -5.12 -25.20 0.59
C SER A 469 -4.76 -24.75 2.01
N THR A 470 -5.76 -24.56 2.87
CA THR A 470 -5.47 -24.34 4.31
C THR A 470 -4.79 -25.57 4.95
N GLY A 471 -5.25 -26.78 4.62
CA GLY A 471 -4.60 -28.04 5.01
C GLY A 471 -3.88 -28.71 3.84
N LEU A 472 -3.76 -30.04 3.87
CA LEU A 472 -2.96 -30.80 2.89
C LEU A 472 -3.51 -30.79 1.44
N GLY A 473 -4.77 -30.40 1.26
CA GLY A 473 -5.46 -30.39 -0.04
C GLY A 473 -5.67 -31.77 -0.65
N ASP A 474 -6.55 -31.87 -1.64
CA ASP A 474 -6.78 -33.10 -2.42
C ASP A 474 -6.24 -32.91 -3.84
N CYS A 475 -5.46 -33.89 -4.33
CA CYS A 475 -4.90 -33.82 -5.67
C CYS A 475 -6.01 -33.86 -6.74
N ARG A 476 -5.97 -32.91 -7.66
CA ARG A 476 -6.80 -32.86 -8.86
C ARG A 476 -5.98 -33.28 -10.07
N ASP A 477 -6.47 -34.31 -10.76
CA ASP A 477 -5.87 -34.90 -11.96
C ASP A 477 -4.35 -35.23 -11.86
N PRO A 478 -3.87 -35.88 -10.78
CA PRO A 478 -2.44 -36.14 -10.62
C PRO A 478 -1.90 -37.13 -11.68
N VAL A 479 -0.71 -36.85 -12.20
CA VAL A 479 0.04 -37.76 -13.07
C VAL A 479 1.43 -38.01 -12.47
N PRO A 480 1.78 -39.27 -12.14
CA PRO A 480 0.89 -40.42 -12.02
C PRO A 480 -0.16 -40.20 -10.93
N ALA A 481 -1.26 -40.97 -11.00
CA ALA A 481 -2.35 -40.88 -10.04
C ALA A 481 -1.90 -41.19 -8.60
N GLU A 482 -1.02 -42.20 -8.47
CA GLU A 482 -0.35 -42.57 -7.24
C GLU A 482 1.16 -42.46 -7.46
N PRO A 483 1.86 -41.49 -6.84
CA PRO A 483 3.31 -41.39 -6.95
C PRO A 483 4.00 -42.57 -6.26
N VAL A 484 3.42 -43.04 -5.15
CA VAL A 484 3.81 -44.27 -4.45
C VAL A 484 2.58 -45.19 -4.36
N PRO A 485 2.66 -46.44 -4.84
CA PRO A 485 1.51 -47.35 -4.82
C PRO A 485 0.89 -47.50 -3.43
N GLY A 486 -0.41 -47.24 -3.31
CA GLY A 486 -1.18 -47.36 -2.06
C GLY A 486 -1.07 -46.16 -1.12
N GLN A 487 -0.37 -45.08 -1.49
CA GLN A 487 -0.36 -43.82 -0.74
C GLN A 487 -1.38 -42.85 -1.36
N LYS A 488 -2.27 -42.27 -0.54
CA LYS A 488 -3.19 -41.22 -0.98
C LYS A 488 -2.37 -39.98 -1.40
N CYS A 489 -2.73 -39.39 -2.54
CA CYS A 489 -2.11 -38.15 -3.01
C CYS A 489 -2.64 -36.95 -2.20
N GLU A 490 -1.73 -36.20 -1.60
CA GLU A 490 -1.97 -34.94 -0.91
C GLU A 490 -1.42 -33.81 -1.78
N ALA A 491 -2.24 -32.80 -2.08
CA ALA A 491 -1.93 -31.81 -3.11
C ALA A 491 -0.78 -30.88 -2.69
N ASP A 492 -0.90 -30.29 -1.50
CA ASP A 492 0.04 -29.29 -1.01
C ASP A 492 1.44 -29.90 -0.80
N PRO A 493 1.61 -31.03 -0.06
CA PRO A 493 2.92 -31.65 0.10
C PRO A 493 3.61 -31.99 -1.23
N ARG A 494 2.89 -32.61 -2.18
CA ARG A 494 3.46 -32.97 -3.48
C ARG A 494 3.86 -31.75 -4.30
N THR A 495 3.05 -30.68 -4.24
CA THR A 495 3.36 -29.41 -4.90
C THR A 495 4.60 -28.77 -4.28
N LEU A 496 4.68 -28.71 -2.96
CA LEU A 496 5.80 -28.09 -2.24
C LEU A 496 7.10 -28.89 -2.41
N GLU A 497 7.06 -30.22 -2.37
CA GLU A 497 8.21 -31.09 -2.67
C GLU A 497 8.74 -30.85 -4.09
N PHE A 498 7.84 -30.69 -5.07
CA PHE A 498 8.21 -30.34 -6.43
C PHE A 498 8.90 -28.98 -6.51
N VAL A 499 8.35 -27.96 -5.87
CA VAL A 499 8.93 -26.61 -5.82
C VAL A 499 10.29 -26.63 -5.10
N GLU A 500 10.39 -27.27 -3.95
CA GLU A 500 11.64 -27.41 -3.18
C GLU A 500 12.75 -28.02 -4.02
N ARG A 501 12.47 -29.14 -4.68
CA ARG A 501 13.44 -29.81 -5.56
C ARG A 501 13.97 -28.85 -6.62
N LEU A 502 13.09 -28.12 -7.29
CA LEU A 502 13.52 -27.19 -8.33
C LEU A 502 14.24 -25.95 -7.79
N LEU A 503 13.88 -25.44 -6.62
CA LEU A 503 14.64 -24.37 -5.96
C LEU A 503 16.08 -24.81 -5.67
N ASP A 504 16.27 -26.06 -5.26
CA ASP A 504 17.59 -26.62 -4.91
C ASP A 504 18.42 -27.00 -6.14
N GLU A 505 17.79 -27.55 -7.17
CA GLU A 505 18.44 -27.96 -8.43
C GLU A 505 18.77 -26.77 -9.35
N GLU A 506 17.83 -25.83 -9.52
CA GLU A 506 17.99 -24.71 -10.46
C GLU A 506 18.62 -23.47 -9.84
N GLN A 507 18.52 -23.31 -8.51
CA GLN A 507 19.05 -22.16 -7.76
C GLN A 507 18.71 -20.82 -8.42
N PRO A 508 17.42 -20.48 -8.57
CA PRO A 508 17.03 -19.22 -9.18
C PRO A 508 17.47 -18.02 -8.32
N ASP A 509 17.81 -16.92 -8.98
CA ASP A 509 18.17 -15.67 -8.31
C ASP A 509 16.94 -14.93 -7.79
N MET A 510 15.78 -15.19 -8.38
CA MET A 510 14.49 -14.63 -7.97
C MET A 510 13.34 -15.55 -8.38
N VAL A 511 12.25 -15.50 -7.62
CA VAL A 511 10.98 -16.15 -7.95
C VAL A 511 9.90 -15.13 -8.27
N VAL A 512 9.10 -15.37 -9.32
CA VAL A 512 7.85 -14.65 -9.57
C VAL A 512 6.68 -15.58 -9.28
N MET A 513 5.87 -15.24 -8.29
CA MET A 513 4.61 -15.92 -7.96
C MET A 513 3.49 -15.27 -8.79
N SER A 514 3.15 -15.89 -9.93
CA SER A 514 2.30 -15.27 -10.96
C SER A 514 0.81 -15.56 -10.80
N GLY A 515 0.29 -15.46 -9.58
CA GLY A 515 -1.14 -15.65 -9.24
C GLY A 515 -1.57 -17.09 -9.00
N ASP A 516 -2.75 -17.24 -8.40
CA ASP A 516 -3.39 -18.49 -7.96
C ASP A 516 -2.48 -19.33 -7.06
N GLN A 517 -1.90 -18.65 -6.07
CA GLN A 517 -1.02 -19.29 -5.09
C GLN A 517 -1.86 -19.99 -4.02
N VAL A 518 -3.02 -19.42 -3.68
CA VAL A 518 -4.01 -20.05 -2.82
C VAL A 518 -5.19 -20.57 -3.64
N ASN A 519 -5.72 -21.74 -3.27
CA ASN A 519 -6.94 -22.27 -3.87
C ASN A 519 -8.15 -21.65 -3.18
N GLY A 520 -9.01 -20.95 -3.93
CA GLY A 520 -10.14 -20.21 -3.37
C GLY A 520 -11.07 -21.06 -2.48
N GLU A 521 -11.50 -22.22 -2.98
CA GLU A 521 -12.48 -23.08 -2.30
C GLU A 521 -11.93 -23.76 -1.02
N THR A 522 -10.67 -24.17 -1.02
CA THR A 522 -10.06 -24.96 0.06
C THR A 522 -9.16 -24.15 1.00
N SER A 523 -9.01 -22.84 0.75
CA SER A 523 -8.23 -21.90 1.57
C SER A 523 -9.12 -21.07 2.50
N LYS A 524 -9.79 -21.73 3.45
CA LYS A 524 -10.61 -21.06 4.48
C LYS A 524 -9.82 -20.07 5.34
N ASP A 525 -8.52 -20.31 5.51
CA ASP A 525 -7.52 -19.34 5.97
C ASP A 525 -6.44 -19.23 4.89
N ALA A 526 -6.56 -18.20 4.04
CA ALA A 526 -5.65 -17.94 2.93
C ALA A 526 -4.22 -17.61 3.39
N GLN A 527 -4.06 -17.01 4.57
CA GLN A 527 -2.75 -16.77 5.16
C GLN A 527 -1.98 -18.08 5.41
N SER A 528 -2.62 -19.09 6.01
CA SER A 528 -1.99 -20.39 6.25
C SER A 528 -1.55 -21.07 4.94
N ALA A 529 -2.36 -20.97 3.88
CA ALA A 529 -2.02 -21.50 2.56
C ALA A 529 -0.83 -20.76 1.93
N LEU A 530 -0.89 -19.44 1.86
CA LEU A 530 0.16 -18.58 1.28
C LEU A 530 1.51 -18.77 1.96
N PHE A 531 1.51 -18.91 3.29
CA PHE A 531 2.72 -19.04 4.10
C PHE A 531 3.56 -20.27 3.73
N LYS A 532 2.93 -21.35 3.23
CA LYS A 532 3.63 -22.57 2.81
C LYS A 532 4.61 -22.29 1.66
N ALA A 533 4.14 -21.64 0.60
CA ALA A 533 4.98 -21.28 -0.54
C ALA A 533 6.07 -20.28 -0.13
N VAL A 534 5.71 -19.24 0.62
CA VAL A 534 6.67 -18.20 1.03
C VAL A 534 7.76 -18.76 1.94
N LYS A 535 7.44 -19.73 2.82
CA LYS A 535 8.41 -20.35 3.71
C LYS A 535 9.59 -20.98 2.94
N LEU A 536 9.32 -21.62 1.81
CA LEU A 536 10.36 -22.23 0.97
C LEU A 536 11.37 -21.20 0.46
N LEU A 537 10.89 -19.99 0.14
CA LEU A 537 11.69 -18.88 -0.38
C LEU A 537 12.45 -18.17 0.73
N VAL A 538 11.79 -17.93 1.87
CA VAL A 538 12.40 -17.27 3.03
C VAL A 538 13.54 -18.10 3.61
N ASP A 539 13.35 -19.41 3.76
CA ASP A 539 14.40 -20.32 4.28
C ASP A 539 15.64 -20.33 3.39
N ARG A 540 15.43 -20.22 2.08
CA ARG A 540 16.50 -20.15 1.06
C ARG A 540 17.01 -18.74 0.80
N LYS A 541 16.39 -17.72 1.41
CA LYS A 541 16.73 -16.30 1.25
C LYS A 541 16.60 -15.81 -0.20
N ILE A 542 15.67 -16.39 -0.95
CA ILE A 542 15.44 -16.07 -2.36
C ILE A 542 14.46 -14.89 -2.44
N PRO A 543 14.84 -13.76 -3.06
CA PRO A 543 13.91 -12.66 -3.32
C PRO A 543 12.75 -13.10 -4.20
N TYR A 544 11.56 -12.58 -3.94
CA TYR A 544 10.39 -12.91 -4.74
C TYR A 544 9.44 -11.74 -4.95
N ALA A 545 8.70 -11.76 -6.04
CA ALA A 545 7.64 -10.82 -6.35
C ALA A 545 6.36 -11.59 -6.65
N ALA A 546 5.22 -11.11 -6.18
CA ALA A 546 3.92 -11.76 -6.33
C ALA A 546 2.90 -10.83 -7.00
N ILE A 547 2.10 -11.42 -7.88
CA ILE A 547 0.85 -10.86 -8.41
C ILE A 547 -0.27 -11.84 -8.09
N PHE A 548 -1.52 -11.39 -8.20
CA PHE A 548 -2.68 -12.20 -7.87
C PHE A 548 -3.36 -12.78 -9.09
N GLY A 549 -3.92 -13.96 -8.89
CA GLY A 549 -4.88 -14.57 -9.79
C GLY A 549 -6.30 -14.50 -9.29
N ASN A 550 -7.22 -15.09 -10.04
CA ASN A 550 -8.64 -15.00 -9.76
C ASN A 550 -9.07 -15.81 -8.54
N HIS A 551 -8.30 -16.82 -8.11
CA HIS A 551 -8.60 -17.61 -6.92
C HIS A 551 -8.05 -16.97 -5.64
N ASP A 552 -7.05 -16.08 -5.76
CA ASP A 552 -6.40 -15.48 -4.59
C ASP A 552 -7.32 -14.55 -3.78
N ASP A 553 -8.44 -14.07 -4.34
CA ASP A 553 -9.42 -13.24 -3.63
C ASP A 553 -10.77 -13.91 -3.34
N GLU A 554 -10.86 -15.23 -3.54
CA GLU A 554 -12.06 -16.04 -3.27
C GLU A 554 -12.14 -16.57 -1.83
N GLY A 555 -11.01 -16.63 -1.13
CA GLY A 555 -10.93 -17.08 0.27
C GLY A 555 -11.42 -16.05 1.29
N ASN A 556 -10.99 -16.21 2.55
CA ASN A 556 -11.35 -15.31 3.64
C ASN A 556 -10.66 -13.93 3.57
N LEU A 557 -9.57 -13.81 2.81
CA LEU A 557 -8.84 -12.55 2.60
C LEU A 557 -9.00 -12.09 1.16
N LYS A 558 -9.08 -10.77 0.96
CA LYS A 558 -9.04 -10.16 -0.37
C LYS A 558 -7.60 -9.85 -0.78
N ARG A 559 -7.38 -9.68 -2.10
CA ARG A 559 -6.06 -9.36 -2.69
C ARG A 559 -5.31 -8.23 -1.98
N ALA A 560 -6.02 -7.18 -1.53
CA ALA A 560 -5.41 -6.06 -0.80
C ALA A 560 -4.79 -6.51 0.52
N ALA A 561 -5.50 -7.31 1.32
CA ALA A 561 -5.01 -7.85 2.58
C ALA A 561 -3.89 -8.87 2.38
N LEU A 562 -3.99 -9.72 1.36
CA LEU A 562 -2.90 -10.63 0.99
C LEU A 562 -1.65 -9.85 0.56
N MET A 563 -1.79 -8.72 -0.14
CA MET A 563 -0.66 -7.87 -0.50
C MET A 563 -0.02 -7.24 0.73
N THR A 564 -0.80 -6.73 1.68
CA THR A 564 -0.27 -6.23 2.96
C THR A 564 0.57 -7.29 3.67
N ILE A 565 0.07 -8.53 3.72
CA ILE A 565 0.83 -9.66 4.27
C ILE A 565 2.13 -9.86 3.48
N LEU A 566 2.08 -9.88 2.15
CA LEU A 566 3.25 -10.08 1.29
C LEU A 566 4.29 -8.97 1.42
N GLU A 567 3.91 -7.71 1.53
CA GLU A 567 4.82 -6.56 1.65
C GLU A 567 5.67 -6.60 2.93
N ASP A 568 5.12 -7.19 4.00
CA ASP A 568 5.75 -7.34 5.31
C ASP A 568 6.61 -8.60 5.44
N LEU A 569 6.46 -9.56 4.52
CA LEU A 569 7.18 -10.82 4.59
C LEU A 569 8.66 -10.70 4.15
N PRO A 570 9.57 -11.47 4.75
CA PRO A 570 11.00 -11.40 4.42
C PRO A 570 11.25 -11.75 2.96
N TYR A 571 12.25 -11.10 2.35
CA TYR A 571 12.63 -11.31 0.95
C TYR A 571 11.58 -10.94 -0.11
N SER A 572 10.41 -10.47 0.29
CA SER A 572 9.39 -9.95 -0.61
C SER A 572 9.84 -8.64 -1.27
N LEU A 573 9.57 -8.56 -2.57
CA LEU A 573 9.69 -7.38 -3.43
C LEU A 573 8.31 -6.90 -3.89
N SER A 574 7.24 -7.56 -3.44
CA SER A 574 5.87 -7.22 -3.78
C SER A 574 5.50 -5.83 -3.26
N SER A 575 4.60 -5.18 -3.98
CA SER A 575 4.08 -3.86 -3.64
C SER A 575 2.62 -3.75 -4.09
N ALA A 576 1.78 -3.06 -3.31
CA ALA A 576 0.41 -2.75 -3.72
C ALA A 576 0.36 -1.89 -5.00
N GLY A 577 1.37 -1.05 -5.21
CA GLY A 577 1.38 -0.05 -6.27
C GLY A 577 0.69 1.26 -5.85
N PRO A 578 0.52 2.22 -6.78
CA PRO A 578 -0.14 3.49 -6.48
C PRO A 578 -1.65 3.30 -6.24
N GLU A 579 -2.17 3.97 -5.22
CA GLU A 579 -3.58 3.87 -4.79
C GLU A 579 -4.57 4.39 -5.84
N GLU A 580 -4.13 5.31 -6.71
CA GLU A 580 -4.94 5.88 -7.78
C GLU A 580 -5.06 5.00 -9.04
N VAL A 581 -4.39 3.84 -9.06
CA VAL A 581 -4.38 2.90 -10.19
C VAL A 581 -5.27 1.71 -9.87
N ASP A 582 -6.14 1.30 -10.81
CA ASP A 582 -7.04 0.15 -10.59
C ASP A 582 -6.26 -1.14 -10.32
N GLY A 583 -6.76 -1.96 -9.39
CA GLY A 583 -6.15 -3.24 -9.01
C GLY A 583 -5.10 -3.12 -7.90
N VAL A 584 -4.59 -4.24 -7.43
CA VAL A 584 -3.57 -4.35 -6.38
C VAL A 584 -2.43 -5.22 -6.91
N GLY A 585 -1.20 -4.72 -6.86
CA GLY A 585 -0.03 -5.43 -7.40
C GLY A 585 0.44 -4.86 -8.74
N ASN A 586 0.22 -3.56 -8.99
CA ASN A 586 0.79 -2.85 -10.14
C ASN A 586 2.11 -2.18 -9.74
N TYR A 587 3.25 -2.82 -10.01
CA TYR A 587 4.56 -2.32 -9.60
C TYR A 587 5.69 -2.80 -10.52
N VAL A 588 6.89 -2.28 -10.28
CA VAL A 588 8.11 -2.67 -11.00
C VAL A 588 9.16 -3.17 -10.03
N VAL A 589 9.94 -4.16 -10.47
CA VAL A 589 11.14 -4.63 -9.78
C VAL A 589 12.34 -4.38 -10.69
N GLU A 590 13.25 -3.52 -10.25
CA GLU A 590 14.52 -3.25 -10.94
C GLU A 590 15.64 -4.13 -10.38
N VAL A 591 16.29 -4.88 -11.27
CA VAL A 591 17.46 -5.70 -10.98
C VAL A 591 18.71 -4.91 -11.37
N LEU A 592 19.54 -4.59 -10.38
CA LEU A 592 20.73 -3.78 -10.60
C LEU A 592 21.80 -4.53 -11.39
N GLY A 593 22.59 -3.80 -12.18
CA GLY A 593 23.74 -4.38 -12.87
C GLY A 593 24.82 -4.92 -11.93
N ARG A 594 25.83 -5.59 -12.49
CA ARG A 594 26.89 -6.28 -11.72
C ARG A 594 27.71 -5.34 -10.84
N GLY A 595 28.32 -5.91 -9.80
CA GLY A 595 29.25 -5.19 -8.93
C GLY A 595 28.54 -4.13 -8.08
N LYS A 596 28.97 -2.87 -8.20
CA LYS A 596 28.49 -1.75 -7.36
C LYS A 596 27.64 -0.72 -8.11
N THR A 597 27.28 -0.97 -9.36
CA THR A 597 26.43 -0.04 -10.11
C THR A 597 25.06 0.10 -9.44
N ALA A 598 24.51 1.31 -9.48
CA ALA A 598 23.15 1.60 -9.06
C ALA A 598 22.17 1.63 -10.26
N HIS A 599 22.66 1.43 -11.48
CA HIS A 599 21.82 1.40 -12.68
C HIS A 599 21.14 0.03 -12.84
N SER A 600 19.86 0.07 -13.23
CA SER A 600 19.05 -1.11 -13.51
C SER A 600 19.48 -1.77 -14.83
N ALA A 601 19.68 -3.08 -14.79
CA ALA A 601 20.02 -3.89 -15.95
C ALA A 601 18.79 -4.65 -16.50
N LEU A 602 17.81 -4.93 -15.65
CA LEU A 602 16.59 -5.65 -16.00
C LEU A 602 15.43 -5.10 -15.18
N THR A 603 14.30 -4.79 -15.82
CA THR A 603 13.06 -4.34 -15.15
C THR A 603 11.96 -5.36 -15.38
N LEU A 604 11.34 -5.82 -14.29
CA LEU A 604 10.16 -6.67 -14.32
C LEU A 604 8.95 -5.80 -14.02
N TYR A 605 7.97 -5.77 -14.92
CA TYR A 605 6.66 -5.15 -14.71
C TYR A 605 5.67 -6.19 -14.22
N LEU A 606 5.04 -5.92 -13.10
CA LEU A 606 4.05 -6.76 -12.47
C LEU A 606 2.71 -6.03 -12.57
N LEU A 607 1.72 -6.68 -13.19
CA LEU A 607 0.42 -6.06 -13.50
C LEU A 607 -0.72 -6.91 -12.98
N ASP A 608 -1.67 -6.28 -12.31
CA ASP A 608 -2.88 -6.93 -11.84
C ASP A 608 -3.89 -7.10 -12.97
N THR A 609 -4.26 -8.34 -13.29
CA THR A 609 -5.26 -8.67 -14.30
C THR A 609 -6.67 -8.87 -13.75
N HIS A 610 -6.90 -8.54 -12.47
CA HIS A 610 -8.19 -8.65 -11.78
C HIS A 610 -8.64 -10.11 -11.59
N SER A 611 -9.95 -10.33 -11.38
CA SER A 611 -10.54 -11.68 -11.28
C SER A 611 -11.63 -11.84 -12.36
N TYR A 612 -12.90 -11.71 -11.97
CA TYR A 612 -14.04 -11.94 -12.84
C TYR A 612 -14.60 -10.63 -13.38
N SER A 613 -15.16 -10.69 -14.59
CA SER A 613 -15.66 -9.53 -15.31
C SER A 613 -16.73 -8.77 -14.48
N PRO A 614 -16.61 -7.44 -14.35
CA PRO A 614 -17.63 -6.63 -13.68
C PRO A 614 -18.90 -6.48 -14.52
N ASP A 615 -18.87 -6.86 -15.81
CA ASP A 615 -20.01 -6.83 -16.73
C ASP A 615 -20.20 -8.19 -17.43
N GLU A 616 -20.59 -9.20 -16.65
CA GLU A 616 -20.91 -10.56 -17.12
C GLU A 616 -22.01 -10.61 -18.21
N ARG A 617 -22.77 -9.53 -18.42
CA ARG A 617 -23.78 -9.51 -19.49
C ARG A 617 -23.15 -9.29 -20.85
N GLN A 618 -22.18 -8.38 -20.93
CA GLN A 618 -21.53 -8.01 -22.18
C GLN A 618 -20.22 -8.77 -22.40
N PHE A 619 -19.43 -8.96 -21.35
CA PHE A 619 -18.14 -9.63 -21.38
C PHE A 619 -18.13 -10.73 -20.32
N ARG A 620 -18.46 -11.96 -20.73
CA ARG A 620 -18.51 -13.10 -19.81
C ARG A 620 -17.12 -13.58 -19.41
N GLY A 621 -16.97 -14.02 -18.16
CA GLY A 621 -15.78 -14.71 -17.67
C GLY A 621 -14.85 -13.76 -16.95
N TYR A 622 -13.65 -13.56 -17.50
CA TYR A 622 -12.57 -12.87 -16.79
C TYR A 622 -12.50 -11.38 -17.11
N ASP A 623 -12.02 -10.63 -16.13
CA ASP A 623 -11.80 -9.20 -16.24
C ASP A 623 -10.48 -8.88 -16.99
N TRP A 624 -10.23 -7.60 -17.22
CA TRP A 624 -9.12 -7.09 -18.02
C TRP A 624 -8.42 -5.91 -17.34
N VAL A 625 -7.17 -5.68 -17.73
CA VAL A 625 -6.37 -4.53 -17.30
C VAL A 625 -7.04 -3.22 -17.72
N LYS A 626 -7.16 -2.27 -16.78
CA LYS A 626 -7.91 -1.03 -16.94
C LYS A 626 -7.11 0.08 -17.64
N PRO A 627 -7.77 1.10 -18.21
CA PRO A 627 -7.08 2.25 -18.82
C PRO A 627 -6.15 3.01 -17.86
N SER A 628 -6.47 3.06 -16.56
CA SER A 628 -5.61 3.66 -15.53
C SER A 628 -4.28 2.91 -15.41
N GLN A 629 -4.32 1.57 -15.36
CA GLN A 629 -3.15 0.69 -15.31
C GLN A 629 -2.29 0.81 -16.57
N ILE A 630 -2.90 0.82 -17.76
CA ILE A 630 -2.17 1.00 -19.02
C ILE A 630 -1.46 2.36 -19.04
N ARG A 631 -2.15 3.43 -18.62
CA ARG A 631 -1.56 4.77 -18.54
C ARG A 631 -0.42 4.82 -17.53
N TRP A 632 -0.61 4.23 -16.35
CA TRP A 632 0.41 4.14 -15.32
C TRP A 632 1.63 3.37 -15.83
N PHE A 633 1.43 2.21 -16.46
CA PHE A 633 2.49 1.38 -17.04
C PHE A 633 3.31 2.20 -18.04
N LYS A 634 2.66 2.82 -19.03
CA LYS A 634 3.33 3.65 -20.04
C LYS A 634 4.10 4.81 -19.39
N ASN A 635 3.47 5.55 -18.48
CA ASN A 635 4.13 6.66 -17.79
C ASN A 635 5.35 6.20 -16.97
N THR A 636 5.25 5.04 -16.33
CA THR A 636 6.34 4.44 -15.53
C THR A 636 7.48 4.02 -16.45
N ALA A 637 7.21 3.27 -17.50
CA ALA A 637 8.21 2.84 -18.48
C ALA A 637 8.94 4.05 -19.10
N GLN A 638 8.19 5.04 -19.58
CA GLN A 638 8.76 6.26 -20.16
C GLN A 638 9.58 7.08 -19.15
N GLY A 639 9.12 7.15 -17.89
CA GLY A 639 9.82 7.84 -16.81
C GLY A 639 11.15 7.17 -16.41
N LEU A 640 11.27 5.86 -16.63
CA LEU A 640 12.48 5.09 -16.33
C LEU A 640 13.51 5.11 -17.46
N LYS A 641 13.11 5.33 -18.73
CA LYS A 641 14.01 5.30 -19.90
C LYS A 641 15.31 6.10 -19.72
N SER A 642 15.24 7.32 -19.18
CA SER A 642 16.44 8.14 -18.98
C SER A 642 17.43 7.46 -18.01
N LYS A 643 16.95 6.84 -16.93
CA LYS A 643 17.80 6.13 -15.96
C LYS A 643 18.33 4.83 -16.53
N HIS A 644 17.51 4.13 -17.33
CA HIS A 644 17.91 2.90 -18.01
C HIS A 644 19.02 3.16 -19.04
N HIS A 645 18.98 4.29 -19.75
CA HIS A 645 20.06 4.71 -20.66
C HIS A 645 21.40 5.03 -19.98
N GLU A 646 21.42 5.27 -18.66
CA GLU A 646 22.66 5.43 -17.91
C GLU A 646 23.38 4.09 -17.69
N TYR A 647 22.65 2.97 -17.80
CA TYR A 647 23.27 1.66 -17.80
C TYR A 647 24.09 1.47 -19.09
N THR A 648 25.37 1.20 -18.94
CA THR A 648 26.32 1.15 -20.07
C THR A 648 26.23 -0.11 -20.93
N HIS A 649 25.34 -1.04 -20.57
CA HIS A 649 25.10 -2.29 -21.30
C HIS A 649 23.61 -2.35 -21.69
N MET A 650 23.18 -3.47 -22.28
CA MET A 650 21.79 -3.64 -22.70
C MET A 650 20.86 -3.79 -21.49
N HIS A 651 19.96 -2.81 -21.32
CA HIS A 651 18.81 -2.91 -20.43
C HIS A 651 17.73 -3.79 -21.08
N MET A 652 16.97 -4.55 -20.28
CA MET A 652 15.86 -5.36 -20.75
C MET A 652 14.62 -5.15 -19.89
N ASP A 653 13.45 -5.08 -20.53
CA ASP A 653 12.15 -4.92 -19.88
C ASP A 653 11.26 -6.15 -20.17
N VAL A 654 10.64 -6.70 -19.13
CA VAL A 654 9.78 -7.90 -19.21
C VAL A 654 8.54 -7.74 -18.34
N ALA A 655 7.46 -8.45 -18.63
CA ALA A 655 6.22 -8.34 -17.87
C ALA A 655 5.71 -9.69 -17.36
N PHE A 656 5.00 -9.66 -16.22
CA PHE A 656 4.26 -10.79 -15.68
C PHE A 656 2.83 -10.38 -15.36
N ILE A 657 1.89 -11.25 -15.74
CA ILE A 657 0.45 -11.14 -15.53
C ILE A 657 -0.06 -12.51 -15.05
N HIS A 658 -1.29 -12.57 -14.56
CA HIS A 658 -1.92 -13.86 -14.26
C HIS A 658 -2.85 -14.30 -15.40
N ILE A 659 -3.94 -13.56 -15.63
CA ILE A 659 -4.92 -13.86 -16.67
C ILE A 659 -4.32 -13.46 -18.03
N PRO A 660 -4.32 -14.36 -19.03
CA PRO A 660 -3.68 -14.11 -20.32
C PRO A 660 -4.39 -13.02 -21.13
N LEU A 661 -3.67 -12.41 -22.06
CA LEU A 661 -4.23 -11.41 -22.98
C LEU A 661 -5.09 -12.08 -24.06
N PRO A 662 -6.08 -11.40 -24.65
CA PRO A 662 -6.89 -11.95 -25.74
C PRO A 662 -6.08 -12.55 -26.90
N GLU A 663 -4.91 -11.99 -27.20
CA GLU A 663 -4.00 -12.39 -28.27
C GLU A 663 -3.36 -13.76 -28.06
N TYR A 664 -3.39 -14.32 -26.85
CA TYR A 664 -2.96 -15.70 -26.61
C TYR A 664 -3.80 -16.72 -27.41
N ARG A 665 -4.97 -16.33 -27.92
CA ARG A 665 -5.86 -17.14 -28.77
C ARG A 665 -5.42 -17.21 -30.23
N GLU A 666 -4.40 -16.47 -30.65
CA GLU A 666 -3.97 -16.37 -32.04
C GLU A 666 -3.21 -17.63 -32.50
N SER A 667 -3.93 -18.73 -32.68
CA SER A 667 -3.38 -20.05 -33.08
C SER A 667 -2.60 -20.07 -34.40
N GLN A 668 -2.65 -19.01 -35.20
CA GLN A 668 -1.85 -18.87 -36.43
C GLN A 668 -0.43 -18.38 -36.16
N ASN A 669 -0.19 -17.78 -35.00
CA ASN A 669 1.13 -17.33 -34.59
C ASN A 669 2.01 -18.55 -34.28
N TYR A 670 3.32 -18.37 -34.49
CA TYR A 670 4.28 -19.41 -34.10
C TYR A 670 4.25 -19.57 -32.58
N TYR A 671 4.17 -20.81 -32.10
CA TYR A 671 4.34 -21.13 -30.70
C TYR A 671 5.16 -22.40 -30.52
N ARG A 672 5.73 -22.55 -29.32
CA ARG A 672 6.43 -23.77 -28.89
C ARG A 672 6.00 -24.14 -27.48
N GLY A 673 5.68 -25.42 -27.28
CA GLY A 673 5.08 -25.98 -26.08
C GLY A 673 3.67 -26.53 -26.36
N ASP A 674 2.99 -26.93 -25.29
CA ASP A 674 1.70 -27.59 -25.35
C ASP A 674 0.55 -26.57 -25.22
N TRP A 675 -0.29 -26.55 -26.25
CA TRP A 675 -1.60 -25.90 -26.23
C TRP A 675 -2.65 -26.97 -25.96
N SER A 676 -2.98 -27.18 -24.69
CA SER A 676 -3.82 -28.29 -24.23
C SER A 676 -5.27 -27.87 -23.92
N GLU A 677 -5.51 -26.58 -23.73
CA GLU A 677 -6.85 -26.02 -23.54
C GLU A 677 -7.05 -24.69 -24.26
N ALA A 678 -8.31 -24.31 -24.48
CA ALA A 678 -8.62 -23.04 -25.11
C ALA A 678 -8.31 -21.88 -24.14
N PRO A 679 -7.51 -20.86 -24.53
CA PRO A 679 -7.16 -19.79 -23.62
C PRO A 679 -8.36 -19.03 -23.06
N THR A 680 -8.45 -18.93 -21.73
CA THR A 680 -9.54 -18.22 -21.03
C THR A 680 -9.20 -16.76 -20.74
N ALA A 681 -8.61 -16.07 -21.71
CA ALA A 681 -8.43 -14.62 -21.69
C ALA A 681 -9.77 -13.83 -21.58
N PRO A 682 -9.76 -12.53 -21.23
CA PRO A 682 -10.99 -11.74 -21.20
C PRO A 682 -11.68 -11.64 -22.57
N GLY A 683 -12.99 -11.41 -22.54
CA GLY A 683 -13.79 -11.14 -23.75
C GLY A 683 -13.61 -9.73 -24.31
N PHE A 684 -13.10 -8.80 -23.50
CA PHE A 684 -12.75 -7.45 -23.90
C PHE A 684 -11.23 -7.31 -24.09
N ASN A 685 -10.81 -6.68 -25.18
CA ASN A 685 -9.41 -6.33 -25.40
C ASN A 685 -9.17 -4.89 -24.96
N SER A 686 -8.34 -4.71 -23.93
CA SER A 686 -8.00 -3.40 -23.37
C SER A 686 -6.90 -2.66 -24.13
N GLY A 687 -6.21 -3.32 -25.06
CA GLY A 687 -5.05 -2.76 -25.76
C GLY A 687 -3.73 -2.84 -24.99
N LEU A 688 -3.66 -3.65 -23.92
CA LEU A 688 -2.42 -3.81 -23.15
C LEU A 688 -1.27 -4.38 -24.01
N LYS A 689 -1.56 -5.35 -24.89
CA LYS A 689 -0.57 -5.94 -25.80
C LYS A 689 0.16 -4.87 -26.62
N ASP A 690 -0.59 -3.92 -27.17
CA ASP A 690 -0.03 -2.81 -27.95
C ASP A 690 0.82 -1.87 -27.07
N ALA A 691 0.38 -1.60 -25.83
CA ALA A 691 1.16 -0.80 -24.89
C ALA A 691 2.49 -1.48 -24.51
N LEU A 692 2.51 -2.81 -24.31
CA LEU A 692 3.72 -3.58 -24.04
C LEU A 692 4.72 -3.47 -25.21
N GLU A 693 4.24 -3.59 -26.45
CA GLU A 693 5.07 -3.44 -27.65
C GLU A 693 5.61 -2.01 -27.81
N GLU A 694 4.77 -0.99 -27.59
CA GLU A 694 5.15 0.42 -27.69
C GLU A 694 6.26 0.79 -26.69
N GLU A 695 6.24 0.18 -25.50
CA GLU A 695 7.23 0.41 -24.45
C GLU A 695 8.44 -0.55 -24.52
N GLY A 696 8.51 -1.43 -25.52
CA GLY A 696 9.67 -2.29 -25.76
C GLY A 696 9.78 -3.49 -24.83
N ILE A 697 8.66 -3.96 -24.27
CA ILE A 697 8.63 -5.18 -23.46
C ILE A 697 8.97 -6.38 -24.33
N LEU A 698 9.96 -7.16 -23.92
CA LEU A 698 10.48 -8.28 -24.72
C LEU A 698 9.60 -9.52 -24.65
N PHE A 699 9.06 -9.79 -23.47
CA PHE A 699 8.08 -10.85 -23.27
C PHE A 699 7.14 -10.54 -22.11
N VAL A 700 5.96 -11.12 -22.17
CA VAL A 700 4.99 -11.18 -21.08
C VAL A 700 4.68 -12.63 -20.73
N SER A 701 4.68 -12.98 -19.45
CA SER A 701 4.34 -14.33 -19.00
C SER A 701 3.06 -14.35 -18.15
N ALA A 702 2.19 -15.33 -18.41
CA ALA A 702 0.88 -15.56 -17.77
C ALA A 702 0.82 -16.90 -17.00
N GLY A 703 -0.17 -17.06 -16.13
CA GLY A 703 -0.56 -18.32 -15.48
C GLY A 703 -1.93 -18.77 -15.97
N HIS A 704 -2.86 -19.06 -15.06
CA HIS A 704 -4.31 -19.16 -15.23
C HIS A 704 -4.83 -20.36 -16.05
N ASP A 705 -4.34 -20.53 -17.28
CA ASP A 705 -4.71 -21.64 -18.16
C ASP A 705 -3.79 -22.83 -17.88
N HIS A 706 -3.92 -23.43 -16.70
CA HIS A 706 -2.98 -24.39 -16.11
C HIS A 706 -2.28 -25.31 -17.10
N VAL A 707 -3.02 -25.96 -18.01
CA VAL A 707 -2.44 -26.99 -18.89
C VAL A 707 -1.82 -26.44 -20.17
N ASN A 708 -1.99 -25.14 -20.43
CA ASN A 708 -1.21 -24.42 -21.43
C ASN A 708 0.15 -24.06 -20.87
N ASP A 709 1.18 -24.33 -21.66
CA ASP A 709 2.56 -24.01 -21.26
C ASP A 709 3.40 -23.51 -22.43
N TYR A 710 2.76 -23.10 -23.53
CA TYR A 710 3.45 -22.65 -24.72
C TYR A 710 3.98 -21.21 -24.57
N CYS A 711 5.00 -20.88 -25.35
CA CYS A 711 5.37 -19.50 -25.66
C CYS A 711 4.99 -19.22 -27.11
N MET A 712 4.21 -18.17 -27.33
CA MET A 712 3.76 -17.69 -28.63
C MET A 712 4.47 -16.41 -29.00
N LEU A 713 4.92 -16.31 -30.25
CA LEU A 713 5.53 -15.11 -30.79
C LEU A 713 4.48 -14.26 -31.51
N ASN A 714 4.26 -13.05 -31.01
CA ASN A 714 3.54 -12.03 -31.74
C ASN A 714 4.45 -11.32 -32.76
N LYS A 715 3.84 -10.77 -33.79
CA LYS A 715 4.50 -9.90 -34.76
C LYS A 715 3.89 -8.51 -34.78
N ASP A 716 4.72 -7.52 -35.10
CA ASP A 716 4.28 -6.15 -35.33
C ASP A 716 3.55 -6.00 -36.67
N THR A 717 3.08 -4.79 -36.94
CA THR A 717 2.42 -4.43 -38.21
C THR A 717 3.31 -4.58 -39.45
N ASN A 718 4.61 -4.78 -39.28
CA ASN A 718 5.60 -5.01 -40.35
C ASN A 718 6.04 -6.48 -40.43
N GLU A 719 5.30 -7.41 -39.81
CA GLU A 719 5.58 -8.84 -39.76
C GLU A 719 6.90 -9.21 -39.05
N LYS A 720 7.43 -8.31 -38.21
CA LYS A 720 8.65 -8.57 -37.43
C LYS A 720 8.32 -9.13 -36.04
N PRO A 721 9.14 -10.03 -35.48
CA PRO A 721 9.02 -10.47 -34.10
C PRO A 721 8.94 -9.27 -33.15
N SER A 722 7.91 -9.19 -32.32
CA SER A 722 7.64 -8.01 -31.48
C SER A 722 7.50 -8.30 -29.99
N LEU A 723 6.85 -9.41 -29.63
CA LEU A 723 6.59 -9.76 -28.24
C LEU A 723 6.43 -11.28 -28.10
N TRP A 724 7.12 -11.88 -27.12
CA TRP A 724 6.79 -13.24 -26.68
C TRP A 724 5.70 -13.25 -25.61
N MET A 725 4.73 -14.12 -25.75
CA MET A 725 3.62 -14.34 -24.83
C MET A 725 3.69 -15.78 -24.31
N CYS A 726 4.09 -15.97 -23.06
CA CYS A 726 4.41 -17.27 -22.49
C CYS A 726 3.44 -17.67 -21.39
N TYR A 727 3.11 -18.95 -21.30
CA TYR A 727 2.48 -19.53 -20.10
C TYR A 727 3.53 -20.14 -19.16
N GLY A 728 3.35 -19.95 -17.86
CA GLY A 728 4.16 -20.59 -16.82
C GLY A 728 3.92 -22.10 -16.72
N GLY A 729 2.70 -22.54 -17.05
CA GLY A 729 2.21 -23.89 -16.78
C GLY A 729 1.80 -24.07 -15.31
N GLY A 730 0.76 -24.87 -15.07
CA GLY A 730 0.22 -25.14 -13.75
C GLY A 730 1.10 -26.08 -12.93
N SER A 731 1.63 -25.56 -11.83
CA SER A 731 2.56 -26.29 -10.95
C SER A 731 1.86 -27.01 -9.79
N GLY A 732 0.69 -26.52 -9.39
CA GLY A 732 -0.09 -27.02 -8.26
C GLY A 732 -0.92 -28.27 -8.53
N PHE A 733 -0.94 -29.19 -7.57
CA PHE A 733 -1.85 -30.33 -7.58
C PHE A 733 -3.26 -30.02 -7.06
N GLY A 734 -3.49 -28.85 -6.43
CA GLY A 734 -4.84 -28.40 -6.10
C GLY A 734 -5.62 -27.90 -7.33
N GLY A 735 -4.91 -27.34 -8.32
CA GLY A 735 -5.45 -26.88 -9.58
C GLY A 735 -5.76 -28.02 -10.56
N TYR A 736 -6.64 -27.80 -11.55
CA TYR A 736 -6.96 -28.83 -12.54
C TYR A 736 -5.77 -29.19 -13.44
N GLY A 737 -5.78 -30.41 -14.00
CA GLY A 737 -4.72 -30.93 -14.88
C GLY A 737 -5.16 -32.03 -15.85
N GLY A 738 -6.46 -32.36 -15.91
CA GLY A 738 -6.99 -33.56 -16.59
C GLY A 738 -6.92 -33.59 -18.12
N TYR A 739 -6.19 -32.68 -18.75
CA TYR A 739 -6.07 -32.60 -20.20
C TYR A 739 -4.86 -33.41 -20.68
N GLY A 740 -5.13 -34.59 -21.25
CA GLY A 740 -4.13 -35.35 -22.01
C GLY A 740 -2.97 -35.94 -21.19
N GLY A 741 -3.11 -36.10 -19.88
CA GLY A 741 -2.04 -36.62 -19.01
C GLY A 741 -0.98 -35.57 -18.67
N TYR A 742 -1.39 -34.31 -18.51
CA TYR A 742 -0.51 -33.20 -18.14
C TYR A 742 0.28 -33.49 -16.86
N VAL A 743 1.61 -33.45 -16.98
CA VAL A 743 2.52 -33.47 -15.82
C VAL A 743 2.77 -32.04 -15.37
N ARG A 744 2.68 -31.79 -14.05
CA ARG A 744 2.97 -30.47 -13.44
C ARG A 744 4.37 -30.01 -13.82
N ARG A 745 4.49 -28.71 -14.07
CA ARG A 745 5.73 -28.13 -14.60
C ARG A 745 5.89 -26.69 -14.17
N ILE A 746 7.12 -26.23 -14.16
CA ILE A 746 7.50 -24.86 -13.80
C ILE A 746 8.41 -24.30 -14.89
N ARG A 747 8.12 -23.07 -15.32
CA ARG A 747 8.91 -22.34 -16.33
C ARG A 747 10.03 -21.52 -15.68
N PHE A 748 11.15 -21.47 -16.38
CA PHE A 748 12.33 -20.67 -16.05
C PHE A 748 12.64 -19.67 -17.17
N PHE A 749 13.17 -18.52 -16.78
CA PHE A 749 13.77 -17.53 -17.67
C PHE A 749 15.21 -17.28 -17.21
N ASP A 750 16.14 -17.60 -18.09
CA ASP A 750 17.58 -17.53 -17.83
C ASP A 750 18.17 -16.43 -18.71
N PHE A 751 18.48 -15.30 -18.06
CA PHE A 751 18.98 -14.09 -18.68
C PHE A 751 20.51 -14.15 -18.73
N ASP A 752 21.11 -13.99 -19.91
CA ASP A 752 22.53 -13.68 -20.07
C ASP A 752 22.66 -12.20 -20.44
N MET A 753 23.03 -11.38 -19.46
CA MET A 753 23.15 -9.93 -19.63
C MET A 753 24.40 -9.54 -20.44
N ASN A 754 25.35 -10.46 -20.68
CA ASN A 754 26.51 -10.15 -21.54
C ASN A 754 26.08 -10.02 -23.00
N SER A 755 25.24 -10.95 -23.46
CA SER A 755 24.74 -10.99 -24.84
C SER A 755 23.34 -10.41 -25.00
N GLY A 756 22.68 -10.00 -23.91
CA GLY A 756 21.29 -9.54 -23.94
C GLY A 756 20.36 -10.67 -24.40
N ARG A 757 20.61 -11.88 -23.92
CA ARG A 757 19.91 -13.10 -24.34
C ARG A 757 18.99 -13.61 -23.25
N VAL A 758 17.84 -14.15 -23.63
CA VAL A 758 16.94 -14.85 -22.71
C VAL A 758 16.63 -16.24 -23.27
N MET A 759 16.96 -17.26 -22.47
CA MET A 759 16.56 -18.64 -22.69
C MET A 759 15.39 -18.98 -21.78
N THR A 760 14.38 -19.70 -22.28
CA THR A 760 13.29 -20.22 -21.46
C THR A 760 13.08 -21.71 -21.70
N TYR A 761 12.71 -22.42 -20.64
CA TYR A 761 12.45 -23.86 -20.61
C TYR A 761 11.55 -24.19 -19.44
N LYS A 762 11.07 -25.43 -19.40
CA LYS A 762 10.25 -25.96 -18.30
C LYS A 762 10.94 -27.16 -17.66
N ARG A 763 10.71 -27.37 -16.36
CA ARG A 763 11.09 -28.58 -15.63
C ARG A 763 9.82 -29.30 -15.17
N LEU A 764 9.80 -30.63 -15.26
CA LEU A 764 8.64 -31.46 -14.92
C LEU A 764 8.73 -31.99 -13.49
N GLU A 765 7.58 -32.19 -12.87
CA GLU A 765 7.45 -32.84 -11.56
C GLU A 765 7.75 -34.33 -11.61
N TYR A 766 7.33 -35.02 -12.68
CA TYR A 766 7.49 -36.46 -12.87
C TYR A 766 8.02 -36.82 -14.27
N GLY A 767 8.56 -38.04 -14.41
CA GLY A 767 9.02 -38.57 -15.69
C GLY A 767 10.40 -38.05 -16.06
N GLN A 768 10.46 -37.11 -17.02
CA GLN A 768 11.73 -36.54 -17.50
C GLN A 768 12.20 -35.39 -16.59
N THR A 769 12.35 -35.66 -15.30
CA THR A 769 12.60 -34.62 -14.27
C THR A 769 13.89 -33.84 -14.49
N GLU A 770 14.94 -34.49 -15.02
CA GLU A 770 16.25 -33.86 -15.31
C GLU A 770 16.27 -33.05 -16.61
N ALA A 771 15.29 -33.23 -17.50
CA ALA A 771 15.29 -32.60 -18.80
C ALA A 771 14.77 -31.15 -18.73
N LYS A 772 15.38 -30.28 -19.52
CA LYS A 772 14.80 -28.99 -19.87
C LYS A 772 13.86 -29.17 -21.04
N ILE A 773 12.57 -29.05 -20.78
CA ILE A 773 11.52 -29.24 -21.79
C ILE A 773 11.34 -27.94 -22.58
N ASP A 774 11.25 -28.08 -23.90
CA ASP A 774 11.05 -26.98 -24.86
C ASP A 774 12.03 -25.80 -24.72
N GLU A 775 13.29 -26.09 -24.37
CA GLU A 775 14.32 -25.06 -24.26
C GLU A 775 14.46 -24.26 -25.56
N MET A 776 14.28 -22.94 -25.46
CA MET A 776 14.27 -22.00 -26.59
C MET A 776 14.86 -20.65 -26.22
N MET A 777 15.47 -20.00 -27.21
CA MET A 777 15.88 -18.60 -27.15
C MET A 777 14.69 -17.72 -27.57
N ILE A 778 14.38 -16.69 -26.78
CA ILE A 778 13.28 -15.76 -27.07
C ILE A 778 13.77 -14.32 -27.31
N VAL A 779 14.96 -13.99 -26.81
CA VAL A 779 15.61 -12.69 -26.95
C VAL A 779 17.08 -12.91 -27.24
N ASP A 780 17.66 -12.12 -28.15
CA ASP A 780 19.11 -12.01 -28.34
C ASP A 780 19.50 -10.58 -28.69
N GLY A 781 20.63 -10.10 -28.16
CA GLY A 781 21.05 -8.71 -28.35
C GLY A 781 20.07 -7.68 -27.82
N GLY A 782 19.26 -8.03 -26.80
CA GLY A 782 18.23 -7.16 -26.23
C GLY A 782 17.03 -6.93 -27.15
N ILE A 783 16.81 -7.81 -28.14
CA ILE A 783 15.71 -7.71 -29.11
C ILE A 783 14.98 -9.05 -29.18
N VAL A 784 13.66 -9.01 -29.37
CA VAL A 784 12.82 -10.19 -29.59
C VAL A 784 13.26 -10.94 -30.85
N LYS A 785 13.43 -12.26 -30.72
CA LYS A 785 13.85 -13.14 -31.82
C LYS A 785 12.80 -14.19 -32.12
N GLY A 786 12.57 -14.43 -33.41
CA GLY A 786 11.70 -15.51 -33.88
C GLY A 786 12.48 -16.77 -34.26
N PRO A 787 11.78 -17.88 -34.56
CA PRO A 787 12.41 -19.12 -35.00
C PRO A 787 13.20 -18.90 -36.31
N GLY A 788 14.46 -19.33 -36.33
CA GLY A 788 15.33 -19.27 -37.51
C GLY A 788 16.19 -18.01 -37.65
N GLU A 789 16.22 -17.12 -36.65
CA GLU A 789 17.05 -15.91 -36.63
C GLU A 789 18.40 -16.08 -35.88
N ASP A 790 18.89 -17.32 -35.72
CA ASP A 790 20.10 -17.68 -34.94
C ASP A 790 21.46 -17.27 -35.56
N ASN A 791 21.53 -16.26 -36.43
CA ASN A 791 22.77 -15.87 -37.13
C ASN A 791 23.49 -14.67 -36.52
#